data_AF-A0AA39UAR2-F1
#
_entry.id   AF-A0AA39UAR2-F1
#
_cell.length_a   1.000
_cell.length_b   1.000
_cell.length_c   1.000
_cell.angle_alpha   90.00
_cell.angle_beta   90.00
_cell.angle_gamma   90.00
#
_symmetry.space_group_name_H-M   'P 1'
#
loop_
_entity.id
_entity.type
_entity.pdbx_description
1 polymer ?
#
loop_
_entity_poly.entity_id
_entity_poly.type
_entity_poly.pdbx_seq_one_letter_code
_entity_poly.pdbx_strand_id
1 'polypeptide(L)'
;MNLFREDWLMPSFPTAHTNCADPGSLVFYHSRTCLVRLPPSPPPSLPTTICSMPIAQMYCKVSAPQVHHIPLQSTFHGVVHSISTPEAQVHQYRGIKYASIPARFRQSKLFTSYKSSTDATKYGPICPQYKSRESIEEAMFGLSDDNLPKQSFKQNEFECLNLNITAPAGLNPHSRIPVMVWIHGAICLLLLTEELIEEQAPAGSTTEAALVHRSTLIGKPIIMVTFNFRLGLFGFAAGPMLREDNKAVGDEGVGNYGLRDQRKLLEWVHHFIGDFGGNPSNITLFGESTGAADIVSHLLSTANETRPLFHRAIVQSAILEPNAPDVSAAGWHLSRLMSALHITTVEQLRAIDADKLFAYGLTLRNVDDGVFFRSGWRSCFQPDDAHLRDHHAFSELLSIHKIPKRPSRSPHPNAGLTAFHPPANLQPLVIGDCASDSSVWSLHAAQWTAPAVVRRIKAVCQSLSKGTNLMHAYDISPYTSDDEVVQRVLDLINDARVAWPTECVAQSARRDRGGHGVWRYVFDQDGPTVNLPHHAVDLVYLFDNVPLPESVRSPSSSMMSFYGDFCEFDDVDEDSDDSVVIGDEDGCSWIQPCVDVWSYTHVRDTMQERWIAFANGEAPWNDEKVFVFGPEGESGERSACIFDGRRRRQVWKEAFEPLGMQVVHKVGLELSRGPPVEGILDIFFLSFHISHMHSGLAFIFIGFGLAEHLFLRGVVTDSMVSVFKIVVIQGV
;
A
#
# COMPACT_ATOMS: atom_id res chain seq x y z
N MET A 1 -23.42 -4.92 -38.58
CA MET A 1 -23.78 -5.23 -39.99
C MET A 1 -24.30 -3.95 -40.62
N ASN A 2 -23.82 -3.57 -41.82
CA ASN A 2 -24.25 -2.42 -42.64
C ASN A 2 -23.98 -0.98 -42.11
N LEU A 3 -22.71 -0.57 -42.24
CA LEU A 3 -22.17 0.58 -43.01
C LEU A 3 -23.08 1.71 -43.60
N PHE A 4 -22.41 2.86 -43.80
CA PHE A 4 -22.75 4.07 -44.61
C PHE A 4 -23.77 5.07 -43.99
N ARG A 5 -23.69 6.39 -44.27
CA ARG A 5 -22.97 7.13 -45.34
C ARG A 5 -22.48 8.54 -44.92
N GLU A 6 -21.66 9.15 -45.78
CA GLU A 6 -21.12 10.54 -45.74
C GLU A 6 -22.16 11.60 -46.18
N ASP A 7 -21.83 12.91 -46.09
CA ASP A 7 -21.83 13.84 -47.26
C ASP A 7 -21.40 15.32 -46.95
N TRP A 8 -20.26 15.73 -47.54
CA TRP A 8 -19.81 17.02 -48.15
C TRP A 8 -20.05 18.47 -47.60
N LEU A 9 -18.93 19.24 -47.61
CA LEU A 9 -18.68 20.60 -48.20
C LEU A 9 -18.93 21.98 -47.51
N MET A 10 -17.86 22.80 -47.61
CA MET A 10 -17.78 24.29 -47.67
C MET A 10 -18.03 24.79 -49.13
N PRO A 11 -18.13 26.10 -49.52
CA PRO A 11 -17.69 27.38 -48.87
C PRO A 11 -18.81 28.49 -48.85
N SER A 12 -18.66 29.81 -48.61
CA SER A 12 -17.62 30.81 -48.95
C SER A 12 -17.80 32.21 -48.26
N PHE A 13 -16.84 33.12 -48.52
CA PHE A 13 -16.63 34.51 -48.01
C PHE A 13 -17.46 35.60 -48.78
N PRO A 14 -17.52 36.95 -48.44
CA PRO A 14 -16.33 37.82 -48.19
C PRO A 14 -16.42 39.18 -47.40
N THR A 15 -15.22 39.76 -47.15
CA THR A 15 -14.88 41.23 -47.02
C THR A 15 -15.31 42.01 -45.75
N ALA A 16 -14.59 43.06 -45.27
CA ALA A 16 -13.56 43.89 -45.92
C ALA A 16 -12.49 44.54 -44.97
N HIS A 17 -11.25 44.70 -45.49
CA HIS A 17 -10.26 45.82 -45.38
C HIS A 17 -9.93 46.51 -44.02
N THR A 18 -8.71 46.99 -43.71
CA THR A 18 -7.40 47.18 -44.40
C THR A 18 -6.27 47.30 -43.32
N ASN A 19 -4.95 47.42 -43.52
CA ASN A 19 -4.04 47.62 -44.69
C ASN A 19 -2.64 46.99 -44.43
N CYS A 20 -1.68 47.15 -45.35
CA CYS A 20 -0.30 46.62 -45.26
C CYS A 20 0.82 47.69 -45.20
N ALA A 21 2.01 47.35 -44.66
CA ALA A 21 3.34 47.74 -45.18
C ALA A 21 4.50 46.99 -44.47
N ASP A 22 5.51 46.59 -45.25
CA ASP A 22 6.85 46.00 -44.93
C ASP A 22 7.76 46.32 -46.17
N PRO A 23 9.08 45.98 -46.33
CA PRO A 23 10.03 45.23 -45.48
C PRO A 23 11.49 45.78 -45.42
N GLY A 24 12.43 45.04 -44.80
CA GLY A 24 13.74 44.75 -45.44
C GLY A 24 15.11 45.13 -44.81
N SER A 25 15.86 44.10 -44.40
CA SER A 25 17.27 43.80 -44.80
C SER A 25 18.52 44.66 -44.41
N LEU A 26 19.34 44.09 -43.51
CA LEU A 26 20.81 43.79 -43.61
C LEU A 26 21.90 44.82 -44.07
N VAL A 27 22.86 45.09 -43.15
CA VAL A 27 24.35 44.84 -43.25
C VAL A 27 25.35 45.85 -43.91
N PHE A 28 26.23 46.41 -43.04
CA PHE A 28 27.71 46.71 -43.15
C PHE A 28 28.35 47.91 -43.91
N TYR A 29 29.17 48.69 -43.15
CA TYR A 29 30.56 49.20 -43.42
C TYR A 29 30.79 50.22 -44.60
N HIS A 30 31.77 51.18 -44.63
CA HIS A 30 33.02 51.40 -43.87
C HIS A 30 33.70 52.81 -44.06
N SER A 31 34.42 53.32 -43.04
CA SER A 31 35.62 54.23 -43.13
C SER A 31 35.47 55.67 -43.70
N ARG A 32 36.40 56.63 -43.62
CA ARG A 32 37.86 56.77 -43.24
C ARG A 32 38.04 58.12 -42.46
N THR A 33 39.15 58.65 -41.92
CA THR A 33 40.62 58.38 -41.75
C THR A 33 41.07 59.19 -40.48
N CYS A 34 42.31 59.52 -40.02
CA CYS A 34 43.74 59.41 -40.38
C CYS A 34 44.54 59.47 -39.03
N LEU A 35 45.54 58.62 -38.75
CA LEU A 35 47.00 58.69 -39.06
C LEU A 35 47.85 59.78 -38.35
N VAL A 36 48.77 59.35 -37.47
CA VAL A 36 50.26 59.32 -37.63
C VAL A 36 50.87 58.45 -36.49
N ARG A 37 52.12 57.95 -36.61
CA ARG A 37 52.67 56.81 -35.80
C ARG A 37 54.20 56.84 -35.66
N LEU A 38 54.78 56.67 -34.45
CA LEU A 38 56.19 56.28 -34.19
C LEU A 38 56.38 55.50 -32.84
N PRO A 39 57.39 54.61 -32.68
CA PRO A 39 57.66 53.79 -31.47
C PRO A 39 59.10 53.95 -30.88
N PRO A 40 59.58 53.18 -29.85
CA PRO A 40 58.95 52.65 -28.60
C PRO A 40 59.82 52.72 -27.30
N SER A 41 59.19 52.41 -26.14
CA SER A 41 59.77 51.79 -24.89
C SER A 41 60.63 52.66 -23.92
N PRO A 42 60.91 52.21 -22.67
CA PRO A 42 59.95 52.04 -21.56
C PRO A 42 60.42 52.64 -20.20
N PRO A 43 59.54 52.79 -19.18
CA PRO A 43 59.87 52.23 -17.84
C PRO A 43 58.59 51.74 -17.08
N PRO A 44 58.57 51.57 -15.73
CA PRO A 44 58.74 50.28 -15.05
C PRO A 44 57.46 49.74 -14.37
N SER A 45 57.53 48.52 -13.85
CA SER A 45 56.41 47.82 -13.20
C SER A 45 56.15 48.22 -11.74
N LEU A 46 54.87 48.34 -11.37
CA LEU A 46 54.36 48.34 -9.99
C LEU A 46 53.07 47.48 -9.91
N PRO A 47 52.73 46.90 -8.75
CA PRO A 47 51.82 45.76 -8.67
C PRO A 47 50.33 46.12 -8.68
N THR A 48 49.55 45.34 -9.45
CA THR A 48 48.09 45.40 -9.47
C THR A 48 47.49 44.74 -8.23
N THR A 49 47.03 45.51 -7.25
CA THR A 49 46.16 45.03 -6.17
C THR A 49 44.74 45.55 -6.36
N ILE A 50 44.00 44.94 -7.29
CA ILE A 50 42.55 45.15 -7.39
C ILE A 50 41.90 44.44 -6.20
N CYS A 51 41.09 45.17 -5.44
CA CYS A 51 40.42 44.63 -4.25
C CYS A 51 39.33 43.64 -4.67
N SER A 52 39.65 42.35 -4.63
CA SER A 52 38.72 41.25 -4.90
C SER A 52 37.71 41.09 -3.76
N MET A 53 36.67 41.92 -3.74
CA MET A 53 35.44 41.58 -3.04
C MET A 53 34.81 40.35 -3.73
N PRO A 54 34.61 39.23 -3.03
CA PRO A 54 33.75 38.17 -3.55
C PRO A 54 32.33 38.71 -3.67
N ILE A 55 31.59 38.29 -4.69
CA ILE A 55 30.13 38.32 -4.64
C ILE A 55 29.72 37.19 -3.70
N ALA A 56 29.93 37.42 -2.39
CA ALA A 56 29.39 36.56 -1.36
C ALA A 56 27.87 36.63 -1.48
N GLN A 57 27.25 35.52 -1.89
CA GLN A 57 25.80 35.42 -2.02
C GLN A 57 25.17 35.92 -0.73
N MET A 58 24.23 36.86 -0.86
CA MET A 58 23.43 37.37 0.25
C MET A 58 22.37 36.32 0.63
N TYR A 59 22.84 35.13 1.01
CA TYR A 59 22.05 34.15 1.74
C TYR A 59 21.57 34.83 3.02
N CYS A 60 20.33 35.28 2.98
CA CYS A 60 19.58 35.49 4.21
C CYS A 60 19.68 34.18 5.00
N LYS A 61 20.27 34.22 6.20
CA LYS A 61 20.37 33.02 7.05
C LYS A 61 18.96 32.61 7.43
N VAL A 62 18.37 31.71 6.66
CA VAL A 62 17.09 31.08 6.99
C VAL A 62 17.28 30.42 8.34
N SER A 63 16.63 30.97 9.36
CA SER A 63 16.75 30.47 10.73
C SER A 63 16.17 29.06 10.76
N ALA A 64 16.95 28.10 11.28
CA ALA A 64 16.49 26.71 11.42
C ALA A 64 15.10 26.68 12.08
N PRO A 65 14.10 26.05 11.43
CA PRO A 65 12.70 26.28 11.74
C PRO A 65 12.35 25.76 13.13
N GLN A 66 11.50 26.51 13.83
CA GLN A 66 11.20 26.31 15.24
C GLN A 66 9.71 26.44 15.52
N VAL A 67 9.16 25.45 16.22
CA VAL A 67 7.80 25.48 16.77
C VAL A 67 7.93 25.51 18.29
N HIS A 68 7.51 26.61 18.91
CA HIS A 68 7.36 26.68 20.37
C HIS A 68 6.02 26.10 20.77
N HIS A 69 6.02 24.90 21.33
CA HIS A 69 4.83 24.11 21.58
C HIS A 69 4.41 24.23 23.07
N ILE A 70 3.25 24.85 23.31
CA ILE A 70 2.81 25.26 24.64
C ILE A 70 2.32 24.07 25.48
N PRO A 71 1.37 23.22 25.03
CA PRO A 71 0.98 21.99 25.75
C PRO A 71 2.11 21.03 26.07
N LEU A 72 3.13 20.93 25.22
CA LEU A 72 4.29 20.02 25.39
C LEU A 72 5.50 20.67 26.06
N GLN A 73 5.42 21.96 26.39
CA GLN A 73 6.45 22.76 27.08
C GLN A 73 7.85 22.66 26.43
N SER A 74 7.88 22.56 25.10
CA SER A 74 9.07 22.27 24.29
C SER A 74 9.14 23.15 23.06
N THR A 75 10.32 23.69 22.76
CA THR A 75 10.62 24.21 21.41
C THR A 75 11.21 23.08 20.58
N PHE A 76 10.52 22.70 19.50
CA PHE A 76 10.97 21.73 18.52
C PHE A 76 11.80 22.43 17.43
N HIS A 77 13.01 21.92 17.17
CA HIS A 77 13.93 22.46 16.16
C HIS A 77 13.98 21.51 14.96
N GLY A 78 13.53 21.97 13.79
CA GLY A 78 13.46 21.20 12.55
C GLY A 78 14.49 21.62 11.50
N VAL A 79 14.31 21.14 10.27
CA VAL A 79 15.10 21.50 9.09
C VAL A 79 14.22 22.12 7.99
N VAL A 80 14.83 22.93 7.13
CA VAL A 80 14.24 23.33 5.85
C VAL A 80 14.54 22.22 4.85
N HIS A 81 13.54 21.72 4.13
CA HIS A 81 13.75 20.64 3.18
C HIS A 81 14.34 21.15 1.85
N SER A 82 15.19 20.35 1.18
CA SER A 82 15.92 20.73 -0.04
C SER A 82 15.01 21.09 -1.21
N ILE A 83 13.80 20.53 -1.27
CA ILE A 83 12.77 20.82 -2.29
C ILE A 83 12.21 22.26 -2.21
N SER A 84 12.54 23.02 -1.16
CA SER A 84 11.97 24.35 -0.90
C SER A 84 12.32 25.36 -1.99
N THR A 85 11.30 25.89 -2.69
CA THR A 85 11.46 27.02 -3.62
C THR A 85 11.05 28.34 -2.94
N PRO A 86 11.34 29.52 -3.53
CA PRO A 86 10.89 30.80 -2.97
C PRO A 86 9.36 30.93 -2.85
N GLU A 87 8.61 30.20 -3.68
CA GLU A 87 7.14 30.19 -3.73
C GLU A 87 6.53 29.16 -2.76
N ALA A 88 7.23 28.04 -2.54
CA ALA A 88 6.80 26.95 -1.68
C ALA A 88 7.97 26.41 -0.84
N GLN A 89 8.16 26.98 0.36
CA GLN A 89 9.12 26.49 1.34
C GLN A 89 8.50 25.40 2.22
N VAL A 90 9.27 24.34 2.49
CA VAL A 90 8.84 23.18 3.29
C VAL A 90 9.77 22.99 4.49
N HIS A 91 9.17 22.80 5.67
CA HIS A 91 9.87 22.49 6.92
C HIS A 91 9.56 21.06 7.37
N GLN A 92 10.55 20.39 7.96
CA GLN A 92 10.40 19.05 8.53
C GLN A 92 10.83 19.03 10.00
N TYR A 93 10.05 18.34 10.84
CA TYR A 93 10.35 18.03 12.24
C TYR A 93 10.31 16.51 12.40
N ARG A 94 11.47 15.87 12.34
CA ARG A 94 11.68 14.43 12.29
C ARG A 94 11.90 13.84 13.69
N GLY A 95 11.59 12.55 13.88
CA GLY A 95 11.98 11.80 15.08
C GLY A 95 11.26 12.17 16.38
N ILE A 96 10.08 12.80 16.32
CA ILE A 96 9.29 13.17 17.49
C ILE A 96 8.66 11.91 18.10
N LYS A 97 9.15 11.46 19.25
CA LYS A 97 8.57 10.33 19.99
C LYS A 97 7.13 10.63 20.40
N TYR A 98 6.14 9.85 19.94
CA TYR A 98 4.71 10.06 20.22
C TYR A 98 4.15 9.10 21.29
N ALA A 99 4.80 7.95 21.48
CA ALA A 99 4.41 6.96 22.48
C ALA A 99 5.62 6.23 23.07
N SER A 100 5.36 5.45 24.11
CA SER A 100 6.34 4.64 24.84
C SER A 100 5.84 3.20 24.98
N ILE A 101 6.73 2.22 24.86
CA ILE A 101 6.41 0.79 24.98
C ILE A 101 6.90 0.32 26.35
N PRO A 102 6.01 0.00 27.32
CA PRO A 102 6.42 -0.35 28.68
C PRO A 102 7.20 -1.68 28.79
N ALA A 103 6.85 -2.64 27.92
CA ALA A 103 7.53 -3.92 27.74
C ALA A 103 7.06 -4.57 26.43
N ARG A 104 7.75 -5.62 25.98
CA ARG A 104 7.31 -6.43 24.83
C ARG A 104 5.91 -7.01 25.09
N PHE A 105 5.07 -6.94 24.06
CA PHE A 105 3.64 -7.30 24.06
C PHE A 105 2.76 -6.51 25.05
N ARG A 106 3.12 -5.26 25.40
CA ARG A 106 2.22 -4.33 26.11
C ARG A 106 1.61 -3.29 25.18
N GLN A 107 0.48 -2.73 25.57
CA GLN A 107 -0.06 -1.54 24.92
C GLN A 107 0.86 -0.33 25.15
N SER A 108 0.99 0.52 24.14
CA SER A 108 1.83 1.71 24.22
C SER A 108 1.11 2.85 24.95
N LYS A 109 1.89 3.69 25.62
CA LYS A 109 1.41 4.82 26.42
C LYS A 109 1.82 6.12 25.75
N LEU A 110 0.85 7.03 25.56
CA LEU A 110 1.04 8.33 24.93
C LEU A 110 2.20 9.09 25.59
N PHE A 111 3.11 9.64 24.79
CA PHE A 111 4.29 10.34 25.27
C PHE A 111 4.07 11.85 25.21
N THR A 112 4.24 12.53 26.35
CA THR A 112 3.96 13.96 26.52
C THR A 112 5.07 14.74 27.25
N SER A 113 6.17 14.07 27.62
CA SER A 113 7.21 14.59 28.51
C SER A 113 8.51 14.87 27.76
N TYR A 114 8.59 16.04 27.12
CA TYR A 114 9.73 16.45 26.30
C TYR A 114 10.77 17.25 27.11
N LYS A 115 11.89 17.56 26.48
CA LYS A 115 12.85 18.57 26.97
C LYS A 115 12.34 19.95 26.57
N SER A 116 12.74 21.00 27.28
CA SER A 116 12.38 22.40 26.93
C SER A 116 12.87 22.85 25.55
N SER A 117 13.90 22.18 25.02
CA SER A 117 14.32 22.22 23.62
C SER A 117 14.49 20.78 23.13
N THR A 118 13.79 20.43 22.06
CA THR A 118 13.83 19.12 21.42
C THR A 118 14.41 19.25 20.00
N ASP A 119 15.54 18.59 19.78
CA ASP A 119 16.09 18.36 18.45
C ASP A 119 15.16 17.42 17.67
N ALA A 120 14.60 17.94 16.57
CA ALA A 120 13.78 17.22 15.61
C ALA A 120 14.38 17.37 14.19
N THR A 121 15.70 17.54 14.08
CA THR A 121 16.40 17.65 12.79
C THR A 121 16.68 16.30 12.13
N LYS A 122 16.54 15.19 12.88
CA LYS A 122 16.96 13.84 12.51
C LYS A 122 15.86 12.81 12.76
N TYR A 123 15.85 11.75 11.97
CA TYR A 123 14.95 10.63 12.18
C TYR A 123 15.24 9.92 13.52
N GLY A 124 14.15 9.55 14.21
CA GLY A 124 14.21 8.66 15.36
C GLY A 124 14.46 7.21 14.92
N PRO A 125 14.76 6.28 15.85
CA PRO A 125 14.89 4.87 15.51
C PRO A 125 13.59 4.31 14.94
N ILE A 126 13.72 3.34 14.02
CA ILE A 126 12.60 2.59 13.43
C ILE A 126 12.28 1.34 14.25
N CYS A 127 11.08 0.78 14.08
CA CYS A 127 10.71 -0.44 14.79
C CYS A 127 11.45 -1.67 14.22
N PRO A 128 11.67 -2.73 15.03
CA PRO A 128 12.51 -3.86 14.61
C PRO A 128 11.94 -4.61 13.40
N GLN A 129 12.79 -4.90 12.43
CA GLN A 129 12.44 -5.42 11.11
C GLN A 129 13.50 -6.38 10.58
N TYR A 130 13.05 -7.44 9.89
CA TYR A 130 13.93 -8.33 9.15
C TYR A 130 14.60 -7.59 7.99
N LYS A 131 15.90 -7.81 7.81
CA LYS A 131 16.62 -7.40 6.60
C LYS A 131 16.67 -8.58 5.64
N SER A 132 16.06 -8.43 4.46
CA SER A 132 16.26 -9.33 3.32
C SER A 132 17.71 -9.25 2.81
N ARG A 133 18.08 -10.17 1.91
CA ARG A 133 19.41 -10.20 1.27
C ARG A 133 19.45 -9.48 -0.08
N GLU A 134 18.27 -9.19 -0.61
CA GLU A 134 17.95 -8.41 -1.79
C GLU A 134 17.01 -7.29 -1.31
N SER A 135 17.08 -6.09 -1.88
CA SER A 135 16.13 -5.02 -1.56
C SER A 135 14.73 -5.34 -2.10
N ILE A 136 13.71 -4.86 -1.38
CA ILE A 136 12.31 -4.97 -1.85
C ILE A 136 12.11 -4.04 -3.05
N GLU A 137 12.94 -3.00 -3.13
CA GLU A 137 12.93 -1.97 -4.15
C GLU A 137 13.52 -2.44 -5.49
N GLU A 138 14.55 -3.31 -5.50
CA GLU A 138 14.96 -4.03 -6.71
C GLU A 138 13.84 -4.96 -7.18
N ALA A 139 13.24 -5.71 -6.24
CA ALA A 139 12.21 -6.72 -6.53
C ALA A 139 10.83 -6.17 -6.94
N MET A 140 10.45 -4.95 -6.50
CA MET A 140 9.13 -4.33 -6.79
C MET A 140 9.19 -3.12 -7.73
N PHE A 141 10.30 -2.38 -7.76
CA PHE A 141 10.41 -1.13 -8.52
C PHE A 141 11.63 -1.10 -9.46
N GLY A 142 12.40 -2.19 -9.58
CA GLY A 142 13.60 -2.27 -10.42
C GLY A 142 14.78 -1.41 -9.93
N LEU A 143 14.74 -0.94 -8.68
CA LEU A 143 15.74 -0.03 -8.12
C LEU A 143 16.84 -0.81 -7.38
N SER A 144 17.94 -1.08 -8.09
CA SER A 144 19.10 -1.78 -7.53
C SER A 144 19.79 -1.04 -6.38
N ASP A 145 20.43 -1.78 -5.48
CA ASP A 145 21.10 -1.30 -4.24
C ASP A 145 22.11 -0.16 -4.42
N ASP A 146 22.67 0.05 -5.61
CA ASP A 146 23.57 1.18 -5.91
C ASP A 146 22.86 2.48 -6.26
N ASN A 147 21.59 2.41 -6.70
CA ASN A 147 20.72 3.57 -6.92
C ASN A 147 19.92 3.96 -5.65
N LEU A 148 19.88 3.09 -4.64
CA LEU A 148 19.14 3.32 -3.40
C LEU A 148 19.93 4.17 -2.38
N PRO A 149 19.24 4.98 -1.54
CA PRO A 149 19.82 5.64 -0.39
C PRO A 149 20.53 4.65 0.55
N LYS A 150 21.84 4.83 0.79
CA LYS A 150 22.64 3.95 1.68
C LYS A 150 22.44 4.31 3.18
N GLN A 151 21.17 4.41 3.59
CA GLN A 151 20.75 4.76 4.94
C GLN A 151 20.78 3.58 5.89
N SER A 152 21.39 3.78 7.06
CA SER A 152 21.40 2.79 8.15
C SER A 152 20.50 3.22 9.31
N PHE A 153 19.18 3.11 9.11
CA PHE A 153 18.22 3.38 10.19
C PHE A 153 18.50 2.49 11.41
N LYS A 154 18.68 3.15 12.56
CA LYS A 154 18.82 2.47 13.84
C LYS A 154 17.49 1.81 14.22
N GLN A 155 17.46 0.50 14.30
CA GLN A 155 16.30 -0.21 14.86
C GLN A 155 16.33 -0.13 16.41
N ASN A 156 15.16 -0.03 17.05
CA ASN A 156 15.04 -0.21 18.50
C ASN A 156 13.62 -0.63 18.92
N GLU A 157 13.49 -1.64 19.78
CA GLU A 157 12.17 -2.17 20.17
C GLU A 157 11.31 -1.18 20.99
N PHE A 158 11.92 -0.36 21.86
CA PHE A 158 11.18 0.43 22.86
C PHE A 158 11.12 1.93 22.53
N GLU A 159 12.12 2.42 21.79
CA GLU A 159 12.25 3.81 21.39
C GLU A 159 11.67 4.11 20.00
N CYS A 160 11.15 3.13 19.26
CA CYS A 160 10.80 3.33 17.85
C CYS A 160 9.54 4.14 17.55
N LEU A 161 8.64 4.35 18.53
CA LEU A 161 7.34 5.02 18.31
C LEU A 161 7.51 6.54 18.14
N ASN A 162 8.05 6.91 16.98
CA ASN A 162 8.38 8.25 16.53
C ASN A 162 7.55 8.62 15.30
N LEU A 163 7.29 9.91 15.15
CA LEU A 163 6.65 10.51 13.99
C LEU A 163 7.54 11.63 13.41
N ASN A 164 7.23 12.00 12.17
CA ASN A 164 7.79 13.16 11.50
C ASN A 164 6.63 14.05 11.03
N ILE A 165 6.83 15.37 11.05
CA ILE A 165 5.84 16.36 10.60
C ILE A 165 6.49 17.16 9.47
N THR A 166 5.87 17.15 8.30
CA THR A 166 6.32 17.89 7.11
C THR A 166 5.23 18.89 6.73
N ALA A 167 5.58 20.18 6.70
CA ALA A 167 4.61 21.27 6.61
C ALA A 167 5.17 22.46 5.81
N PRO A 168 4.30 23.31 5.21
CA PRO A 168 4.72 24.58 4.65
C PRO A 168 5.41 25.49 5.68
N ALA A 169 6.26 26.39 5.22
CA ALA A 169 6.85 27.43 6.06
C ALA A 169 5.80 28.45 6.56
N GLY A 170 6.12 29.14 7.66
CA GLY A 170 5.30 30.26 8.17
C GLY A 170 3.98 29.91 8.84
N LEU A 171 3.64 28.61 9.00
CA LEU A 171 2.45 28.20 9.75
C LEU A 171 2.50 28.61 11.22
N ASN A 172 1.32 28.80 11.80
CA ASN A 172 1.11 29.13 13.21
C ASN A 172 -0.21 28.48 13.71
N PRO A 173 -0.53 28.49 15.02
CA PRO A 173 -1.69 27.78 15.56
C PRO A 173 -3.07 28.17 14.97
N HIS A 174 -3.17 29.35 14.33
CA HIS A 174 -4.39 29.81 13.66
C HIS A 174 -4.49 29.36 12.19
N SER A 175 -3.42 28.82 11.59
CA SER A 175 -3.40 28.39 10.18
C SER A 175 -4.39 27.26 9.89
N ARG A 176 -4.59 26.33 10.83
CA ARG A 176 -5.59 25.23 10.79
C ARG A 176 -5.60 24.47 9.46
N ILE A 177 -4.42 24.11 8.99
CA ILE A 177 -4.16 23.36 7.75
C ILE A 177 -4.65 21.90 7.88
N PRO A 178 -5.24 21.28 6.84
CA PRO A 178 -5.56 19.86 6.82
C PRO A 178 -4.35 18.98 7.13
N VAL A 179 -4.55 17.87 7.84
CA VAL A 179 -3.48 16.94 8.21
C VAL A 179 -3.69 15.61 7.50
N MET A 180 -2.76 15.21 6.64
CA MET A 180 -2.70 13.87 6.05
C MET A 180 -1.75 13.00 6.87
N VAL A 181 -2.24 11.87 7.37
CA VAL A 181 -1.48 10.91 8.17
C VAL A 181 -1.26 9.65 7.34
N TRP A 182 -0.01 9.36 7.02
CA TRP A 182 0.38 8.23 6.19
C TRP A 182 0.63 6.97 7.03
N ILE A 183 -0.12 5.90 6.78
CA ILE A 183 0.09 4.57 7.37
C ILE A 183 0.81 3.69 6.35
N HIS A 184 2.12 3.46 6.58
CA HIS A 184 2.97 2.67 5.69
C HIS A 184 2.59 1.17 5.67
N GLY A 185 2.91 0.51 4.56
CA GLY A 185 2.83 -0.94 4.45
C GLY A 185 3.90 -1.66 5.30
N ALA A 186 3.65 -2.92 5.66
CA ALA A 186 4.61 -3.77 6.39
C ALA A 186 5.67 -4.42 5.47
N ILE A 187 5.57 -4.22 4.15
CA ILE A 187 6.50 -4.73 3.12
C ILE A 187 7.04 -3.53 2.30
N CYS A 188 6.15 -2.66 1.79
CA CYS A 188 6.52 -1.40 1.14
C CYS A 188 6.96 -0.35 2.17
N LEU A 189 8.15 -0.54 2.74
CA LEU A 189 8.65 0.23 3.90
C LEU A 189 9.79 1.21 3.57
N LEU A 190 10.30 1.18 2.33
CA LEU A 190 11.51 1.89 1.92
C LEU A 190 11.28 2.98 0.86
N LEU A 191 10.11 3.03 0.21
CA LEU A 191 9.66 4.19 -0.59
C LEU A 191 9.31 5.43 0.26
N LEU A 192 9.59 5.43 1.56
CA LEU A 192 9.04 6.36 2.56
C LEU A 192 10.09 6.81 3.60
N THR A 193 11.35 6.50 3.35
CA THR A 193 12.46 6.80 4.24
C THR A 193 13.56 7.50 3.44
N GLU A 194 13.73 8.79 3.72
CA GLU A 194 14.36 9.76 2.81
C GLU A 194 15.89 9.88 2.96
N GLU A 195 16.67 9.63 1.90
CA GLU A 195 17.91 10.37 1.53
C GLU A 195 18.34 10.04 0.08
N LEU A 196 17.50 10.37 -0.92
CA LEU A 196 17.99 10.43 -2.29
C LEU A 196 18.93 11.63 -2.45
N ILE A 197 20.22 11.35 -2.30
CA ILE A 197 21.38 12.03 -2.90
C ILE A 197 21.74 13.39 -2.26
N GLU A 198 22.58 13.35 -1.23
CA GLU A 198 23.52 14.43 -0.92
C GLU A 198 24.82 14.23 -1.73
N GLU A 199 24.80 14.59 -3.03
CA GLU A 199 25.85 15.41 -3.71
C GLU A 199 25.66 15.56 -5.23
N GLN A 200 25.19 14.55 -6.00
CA GLN A 200 25.36 14.52 -7.47
C GLN A 200 24.14 14.11 -8.34
N ALA A 201 22.93 14.58 -8.04
CA ALA A 201 21.79 14.48 -8.98
C ALA A 201 20.86 15.70 -8.92
N PRO A 202 20.20 16.08 -10.04
CA PRO A 202 19.16 17.11 -10.01
C PRO A 202 17.88 16.59 -9.33
N ALA A 203 17.24 17.47 -8.53
CA ALA A 203 15.95 17.24 -7.84
C ALA A 203 15.92 16.09 -6.80
N GLY A 204 16.43 16.36 -5.59
CA GLY A 204 16.22 15.51 -4.41
C GLY A 204 14.76 15.53 -3.93
N SER A 205 13.94 14.60 -4.42
CA SER A 205 12.50 14.54 -4.11
C SER A 205 12.23 13.89 -2.74
N THR A 206 11.82 14.74 -1.81
CA THR A 206 11.21 14.41 -0.52
C THR A 206 9.88 13.66 -0.64
N THR A 207 9.70 12.42 -0.16
CA THR A 207 8.44 11.66 -0.30
C THR A 207 7.22 12.41 0.25
N GLU A 208 7.24 12.80 1.53
CA GLU A 208 6.20 13.64 2.09
C GLU A 208 6.35 15.13 1.71
N ALA A 209 7.56 15.59 1.36
CA ALA A 209 7.81 16.99 1.05
C ALA A 209 7.34 17.39 -0.36
N ALA A 210 7.31 16.49 -1.33
CA ALA A 210 6.80 16.70 -2.69
C ALA A 210 5.29 16.97 -2.67
N LEU A 211 4.52 16.14 -1.96
CA LEU A 211 3.07 16.34 -1.82
C LEU A 211 2.76 17.65 -1.06
N VAL A 212 3.53 18.00 -0.03
CA VAL A 212 3.40 19.28 0.68
C VAL A 212 3.78 20.47 -0.20
N HIS A 213 4.85 20.37 -0.98
CA HIS A 213 5.29 21.38 -1.94
C HIS A 213 4.23 21.62 -3.03
N ARG A 214 3.77 20.56 -3.71
CA ARG A 214 2.67 20.62 -4.68
C ARG A 214 1.41 21.23 -4.06
N SER A 215 1.03 20.81 -2.85
CA SER A 215 -0.16 21.36 -2.16
C SER A 215 -0.08 22.86 -1.93
N THR A 216 1.13 23.39 -1.71
CA THR A 216 1.39 24.82 -1.55
C THR A 216 1.29 25.54 -2.89
N LEU A 217 1.90 24.99 -3.95
CA LEU A 217 1.83 25.55 -5.31
C LEU A 217 0.41 25.60 -5.88
N ILE A 218 -0.43 24.59 -5.63
CA ILE A 218 -1.84 24.59 -6.07
C ILE A 218 -2.79 25.33 -5.12
N GLY A 219 -2.27 26.03 -4.10
CA GLY A 219 -3.06 26.85 -3.18
C GLY A 219 -3.96 26.06 -2.21
N LYS A 220 -3.70 24.77 -2.01
CA LYS A 220 -4.47 23.86 -1.13
C LYS A 220 -3.55 23.17 -0.10
N PRO A 221 -2.78 23.93 0.72
CA PRO A 221 -1.72 23.39 1.56
C PRO A 221 -2.20 22.26 2.48
N ILE A 222 -1.34 21.26 2.69
CA ILE A 222 -1.53 20.19 3.67
C ILE A 222 -0.34 20.14 4.65
N ILE A 223 -0.54 19.52 5.81
CA ILE A 223 0.54 18.99 6.66
C ILE A 223 0.58 17.47 6.48
N MET A 224 1.76 16.93 6.22
CA MET A 224 2.03 15.50 6.18
C MET A 224 2.56 15.00 7.54
N VAL A 225 2.11 13.82 7.96
CA VAL A 225 2.63 13.10 9.13
C VAL A 225 2.97 11.66 8.74
N THR A 226 4.26 11.31 8.77
CA THR A 226 4.78 9.94 8.63
C THR A 226 5.21 9.41 10.00
N PHE A 227 5.16 8.10 10.25
CA PHE A 227 5.45 7.55 11.58
C PHE A 227 5.76 6.05 11.58
N ASN A 228 6.39 5.59 12.66
CA ASN A 228 6.66 4.17 12.91
C ASN A 228 5.63 3.55 13.87
N PHE A 229 5.26 2.29 13.64
CA PHE A 229 4.49 1.46 14.57
C PHE A 229 5.05 0.03 14.63
N ARG A 230 4.68 -0.77 15.64
CA ARG A 230 5.18 -2.15 15.77
C ARG A 230 4.59 -3.10 14.71
N LEU A 231 5.44 -3.95 14.15
CA LEU A 231 5.14 -4.87 13.04
C LEU A 231 5.32 -6.34 13.45
N GLY A 232 4.81 -7.26 12.61
CA GLY A 232 4.99 -8.70 12.76
C GLY A 232 4.68 -9.21 14.18
N LEU A 233 5.58 -10.00 14.76
CA LEU A 233 5.42 -10.52 16.13
C LEU A 233 5.23 -9.40 17.18
N PHE A 234 6.03 -8.34 17.12
CA PHE A 234 5.97 -7.24 18.09
C PHE A 234 4.68 -6.43 17.99
N GLY A 235 4.12 -6.33 16.78
CA GLY A 235 2.86 -5.65 16.48
C GLY A 235 1.61 -6.51 16.70
N PHE A 236 1.68 -7.83 16.50
CA PHE A 236 0.48 -8.65 16.29
C PHE A 236 0.46 -9.99 17.05
N ALA A 237 1.47 -10.32 17.86
CA ALA A 237 1.43 -11.53 18.70
C ALA A 237 0.22 -11.53 19.66
N ALA A 238 -0.60 -12.58 19.58
CA ALA A 238 -1.72 -12.81 20.47
C ALA A 238 -1.77 -14.28 20.92
N GLY A 239 -2.46 -14.51 22.04
CA GLY A 239 -2.69 -15.83 22.62
C GLY A 239 -3.35 -15.70 24.00
N PRO A 240 -3.96 -16.77 24.54
CA PRO A 240 -4.59 -16.73 25.86
C PRO A 240 -3.63 -16.26 26.96
N MET A 241 -2.41 -16.80 26.99
CA MET A 241 -1.35 -16.41 27.92
C MET A 241 -1.03 -14.90 27.88
N LEU A 242 -0.90 -14.30 26.68
CA LEU A 242 -0.67 -12.85 26.55
C LEU A 242 -1.90 -12.03 26.98
N ARG A 243 -3.11 -12.56 26.82
CA ARG A 243 -4.35 -11.89 27.25
C ARG A 243 -4.44 -11.83 28.78
N GLU A 244 -4.05 -12.91 29.46
CA GLU A 244 -4.01 -12.99 30.92
C GLU A 244 -2.91 -12.09 31.50
N ASP A 245 -1.72 -12.12 30.91
CA ASP A 245 -0.58 -11.25 31.26
C ASP A 245 -0.86 -9.76 31.00
N ASN A 246 -1.57 -9.39 29.93
CA ASN A 246 -2.07 -8.02 29.72
C ASN A 246 -3.11 -7.61 30.76
N LYS A 247 -4.10 -8.47 31.01
CA LYS A 247 -5.15 -8.22 32.01
C LYS A 247 -4.57 -8.02 33.42
N ALA A 248 -3.48 -8.71 33.75
CA ALA A 248 -2.79 -8.58 35.04
C ALA A 248 -2.20 -7.18 35.28
N VAL A 249 -1.95 -6.37 34.24
CA VAL A 249 -1.51 -4.96 34.36
C VAL A 249 -2.60 -3.94 34.02
N GLY A 250 -3.82 -4.39 33.72
CA GLY A 250 -4.95 -3.54 33.34
C GLY A 250 -5.03 -3.17 31.85
N ASP A 251 -4.26 -3.82 30.96
CA ASP A 251 -4.37 -3.63 29.52
C ASP A 251 -5.62 -4.36 28.98
N GLU A 252 -6.52 -3.64 28.28
CA GLU A 252 -7.73 -4.22 27.66
C GLU A 252 -7.47 -4.77 26.26
N GLY A 253 -7.55 -6.10 26.11
CA GLY A 253 -7.35 -6.82 24.85
C GLY A 253 -5.94 -7.42 24.70
N VAL A 254 -5.64 -7.96 23.52
CA VAL A 254 -4.38 -8.68 23.26
C VAL A 254 -4.04 -8.69 21.77
N GLY A 255 -2.76 -8.63 21.44
CA GLY A 255 -2.34 -8.41 20.06
C GLY A 255 -2.77 -7.03 19.57
N ASN A 256 -2.79 -6.84 18.25
CA ASN A 256 -3.11 -5.56 17.62
C ASN A 256 -2.29 -4.38 18.17
N TYR A 257 -1.10 -4.63 18.74
CA TYR A 257 -0.24 -3.61 19.32
C TYR A 257 0.18 -2.57 18.28
N GLY A 258 0.42 -2.97 17.02
CA GLY A 258 0.66 -2.05 15.90
C GLY A 258 -0.52 -1.12 15.64
N LEU A 259 -1.74 -1.67 15.52
CA LEU A 259 -2.98 -0.88 15.39
C LEU A 259 -3.22 0.03 16.61
N ARG A 260 -2.86 -0.43 17.81
CA ARG A 260 -2.96 0.34 19.06
C ARG A 260 -1.90 1.46 19.13
N ASP A 261 -0.71 1.24 18.58
CA ASP A 261 0.33 2.28 18.39
C ASP A 261 -0.15 3.35 17.40
N GLN A 262 -0.70 2.96 16.24
CA GLN A 262 -1.34 3.87 15.29
C GLN A 262 -2.47 4.68 15.94
N ARG A 263 -3.31 4.05 16.79
CA ARG A 263 -4.34 4.77 17.56
C ARG A 263 -3.72 5.76 18.55
N LYS A 264 -2.58 5.45 19.17
CA LYS A 264 -1.82 6.37 20.04
C LYS A 264 -1.17 7.52 19.28
N LEU A 265 -0.75 7.31 18.03
CA LEU A 265 -0.37 8.38 17.12
C LEU A 265 -1.56 9.31 16.85
N LEU A 266 -2.72 8.77 16.49
CA LEU A 266 -3.91 9.59 16.21
C LEU A 266 -4.39 10.35 17.45
N GLU A 267 -4.22 9.78 18.65
CA GLU A 267 -4.37 10.52 19.90
C GLU A 267 -3.34 11.66 20.00
N TRP A 268 -2.04 11.42 19.73
CA TRP A 268 -1.02 12.46 19.74
C TRP A 268 -1.33 13.60 18.76
N VAL A 269 -1.58 13.27 17.48
CA VAL A 269 -1.88 14.24 16.42
C VAL A 269 -3.12 15.07 16.79
N HIS A 270 -4.20 14.43 17.26
CA HIS A 270 -5.41 15.14 17.67
C HIS A 270 -5.18 16.13 18.84
N HIS A 271 -4.27 15.85 19.77
CA HIS A 271 -4.01 16.75 20.91
C HIS A 271 -2.90 17.79 20.65
N PHE A 272 -1.96 17.53 19.73
CA PHE A 272 -0.70 18.29 19.65
C PHE A 272 -0.38 18.90 18.28
N ILE A 273 -0.99 18.46 17.17
CA ILE A 273 -0.67 19.01 15.82
C ILE A 273 -1.03 20.50 15.65
N GLY A 274 -1.83 21.05 16.57
CA GLY A 274 -2.27 22.44 16.55
C GLY A 274 -1.14 23.47 16.55
N ASP A 275 -0.08 23.27 17.34
CA ASP A 275 1.01 24.25 17.43
C ASP A 275 1.95 24.20 16.21
N PHE A 276 1.93 23.11 15.44
CA PHE A 276 2.53 23.00 14.11
C PHE A 276 1.63 23.62 13.01
N GLY A 277 0.50 24.23 13.39
CA GLY A 277 -0.48 24.85 12.49
C GLY A 277 -1.53 23.91 11.89
N GLY A 278 -1.54 22.64 12.32
CA GLY A 278 -2.47 21.63 11.83
C GLY A 278 -3.87 21.71 12.43
N ASN A 279 -4.82 21.09 11.75
CA ASN A 279 -6.22 21.03 12.13
C ASN A 279 -6.58 19.64 12.68
N PRO A 280 -6.60 19.43 14.02
CA PRO A 280 -7.03 18.15 14.59
C PRO A 280 -8.49 17.78 14.28
N SER A 281 -9.29 18.74 13.79
CA SER A 281 -10.67 18.55 13.30
C SER A 281 -10.73 18.36 11.78
N ASN A 282 -9.59 18.19 11.10
CA ASN A 282 -9.50 17.85 9.68
C ASN A 282 -8.29 16.94 9.40
N ILE A 283 -8.33 15.74 9.99
CA ILE A 283 -7.33 14.67 9.81
C ILE A 283 -7.83 13.68 8.76
N THR A 284 -7.00 13.36 7.76
CA THR A 284 -7.26 12.35 6.72
C THR A 284 -6.24 11.23 6.87
N LEU A 285 -6.68 9.97 6.99
CA LEU A 285 -5.79 8.82 6.87
C LEU A 285 -5.57 8.49 5.40
N PHE A 286 -4.35 8.14 5.02
CA PHE A 286 -4.07 7.46 3.76
C PHE A 286 -2.93 6.45 3.94
N GLY A 287 -2.90 5.43 3.09
CA GLY A 287 -2.06 4.26 3.28
C GLY A 287 -2.30 3.25 2.18
N GLU A 288 -1.36 2.33 2.03
CA GLU A 288 -1.30 1.36 0.94
C GLU A 288 -1.07 -0.06 1.48
N SER A 289 -1.44 -1.09 0.71
CA SER A 289 -1.22 -2.50 1.04
C SER A 289 -1.79 -2.87 2.43
N THR A 290 -0.92 -3.32 3.33
CA THR A 290 -1.23 -3.64 4.72
C THR A 290 -1.48 -2.39 5.59
N GLY A 291 -0.96 -1.22 5.21
CA GLY A 291 -1.31 0.07 5.82
C GLY A 291 -2.73 0.51 5.47
N ALA A 292 -3.17 0.30 4.23
CA ALA A 292 -4.56 0.49 3.82
C ALA A 292 -5.52 -0.47 4.55
N ALA A 293 -5.11 -1.74 4.74
CA ALA A 293 -5.87 -2.70 5.53
C ALA A 293 -5.92 -2.33 7.04
N ASP A 294 -4.90 -1.64 7.55
CA ASP A 294 -4.90 -1.07 8.90
C ASP A 294 -5.88 0.14 8.99
N ILE A 295 -5.99 0.98 7.95
CA ILE A 295 -7.02 2.03 7.86
C ILE A 295 -8.44 1.43 7.88
N VAL A 296 -8.69 0.37 7.10
CA VAL A 296 -9.95 -0.38 7.15
C VAL A 296 -10.19 -0.97 8.55
N SER A 297 -9.13 -1.43 9.23
CA SER A 297 -9.23 -1.89 10.61
C SER A 297 -9.62 -0.77 11.58
N HIS A 298 -9.12 0.46 11.40
CA HIS A 298 -9.55 1.63 12.19
C HIS A 298 -11.00 2.03 11.90
N LEU A 299 -11.43 2.05 10.64
CA LEU A 299 -12.83 2.30 10.25
C LEU A 299 -13.79 1.35 10.95
N LEU A 300 -13.40 0.08 11.09
CA LEU A 300 -14.16 -1.00 11.74
C LEU A 300 -13.93 -1.10 13.27
N SER A 301 -13.17 -0.19 13.88
CA SER A 301 -12.84 -0.27 15.30
C SER A 301 -13.91 0.32 16.23
N THR A 302 -14.12 -0.32 17.37
CA THR A 302 -14.98 0.18 18.47
C THR A 302 -14.53 1.57 18.93
N ALA A 303 -13.23 1.82 18.87
CA ALA A 303 -12.62 3.10 19.24
C ALA A 303 -12.94 4.23 18.23
N ASN A 304 -13.14 3.93 16.94
CA ASN A 304 -13.59 4.90 15.94
C ASN A 304 -15.09 5.17 16.05
N GLU A 305 -15.90 4.13 16.22
CA GLU A 305 -17.35 4.23 16.40
C GLU A 305 -17.75 5.10 17.60
N THR A 306 -17.00 5.01 18.71
CA THR A 306 -17.24 5.76 19.95
C THR A 306 -16.53 7.12 20.01
N ARG A 307 -15.32 7.24 19.44
CA ARG A 307 -14.56 8.49 19.37
C ARG A 307 -13.69 8.53 18.11
N PRO A 308 -14.20 9.03 16.98
CA PRO A 308 -13.39 9.20 15.78
C PRO A 308 -12.25 10.20 16.05
N LEU A 309 -11.06 9.91 15.52
CA LEU A 309 -9.88 10.79 15.57
C LEU A 309 -9.39 11.20 14.17
N PHE A 310 -10.01 10.65 13.13
CA PHE A 310 -9.81 10.99 11.73
C PHE A 310 -11.17 11.24 11.09
N HIS A 311 -11.18 12.04 10.02
CA HIS A 311 -12.37 12.63 9.43
C HIS A 311 -12.61 12.13 8.01
N ARG A 312 -11.56 11.67 7.31
CA ARG A 312 -11.57 11.04 5.98
C ARG A 312 -10.56 9.90 5.91
N ALA A 313 -10.75 8.97 4.97
CA ALA A 313 -9.85 7.87 4.69
C ALA A 313 -9.60 7.71 3.19
N ILE A 314 -8.36 7.38 2.81
CA ILE A 314 -7.98 6.87 1.49
C ILE A 314 -7.40 5.47 1.70
N VAL A 315 -7.85 4.50 0.91
CA VAL A 315 -7.50 3.08 1.02
C VAL A 315 -6.99 2.60 -0.34
N GLN A 316 -5.67 2.40 -0.45
CA GLN A 316 -4.98 2.05 -1.69
C GLN A 316 -4.56 0.57 -1.64
N SER A 317 -4.96 -0.26 -2.62
CA SER A 317 -4.52 -1.66 -2.80
C SER A 317 -4.58 -2.53 -1.53
N ALA A 318 -5.68 -2.46 -0.77
CA ALA A 318 -5.72 -3.04 0.57
C ALA A 318 -5.64 -4.58 0.60
N ILE A 319 -4.56 -5.12 1.16
CA ILE A 319 -4.41 -6.56 1.45
C ILE A 319 -5.21 -6.89 2.71
N LEU A 320 -6.49 -7.20 2.51
CA LEU A 320 -7.47 -7.36 3.58
C LEU A 320 -7.45 -8.78 4.15
N GLU A 321 -7.82 -8.91 5.43
CA GLU A 321 -7.91 -10.19 6.16
C GLU A 321 -9.31 -10.37 6.79
N PRO A 322 -10.36 -10.66 6.01
CA PRO A 322 -11.74 -10.86 6.52
C PRO A 322 -11.85 -12.05 7.50
N ASN A 323 -10.91 -12.99 7.39
CA ASN A 323 -10.79 -14.19 8.20
C ASN A 323 -9.89 -13.99 9.44
N ALA A 324 -9.71 -12.75 9.92
CA ALA A 324 -8.84 -12.46 11.08
C ALA A 324 -9.12 -13.44 12.25
N PRO A 325 -8.08 -14.16 12.73
CA PRO A 325 -8.23 -15.24 13.69
C PRO A 325 -8.67 -14.71 15.06
N ASP A 326 -9.39 -15.53 15.83
CA ASP A 326 -9.56 -15.26 17.26
C ASP A 326 -8.26 -15.49 18.04
N VAL A 327 -8.23 -15.06 19.30
CA VAL A 327 -7.05 -15.14 20.18
C VAL A 327 -6.57 -16.57 20.47
N SER A 328 -7.45 -17.57 20.42
CA SER A 328 -7.08 -18.99 20.54
C SER A 328 -6.41 -19.47 19.26
N ALA A 329 -6.98 -19.13 18.10
CA ALA A 329 -6.40 -19.42 16.79
C ALA A 329 -5.02 -18.76 16.60
N ALA A 330 -4.89 -17.47 16.91
CA ALA A 330 -3.61 -16.76 16.92
C ALA A 330 -2.61 -17.34 17.94
N GLY A 331 -3.11 -17.78 19.09
CA GLY A 331 -2.33 -18.43 20.15
C GLY A 331 -1.59 -19.69 19.72
N TRP A 332 -2.08 -20.41 18.70
CA TRP A 332 -1.35 -21.57 18.14
C TRP A 332 -0.05 -21.19 17.44
N HIS A 333 -0.01 -20.05 16.73
CA HIS A 333 1.22 -19.57 16.07
C HIS A 333 2.27 -19.21 17.14
N LEU A 334 1.85 -18.50 18.18
CA LEU A 334 2.70 -18.15 19.32
C LEU A 334 3.20 -19.40 20.07
N SER A 335 2.33 -20.39 20.27
CA SER A 335 2.69 -21.64 20.96
C SER A 335 3.71 -22.48 20.17
N ARG A 336 3.61 -22.51 18.83
CA ARG A 336 4.63 -23.14 17.96
C ARG A 336 5.98 -22.45 18.08
N LEU A 337 5.99 -21.11 18.03
CA LEU A 337 7.21 -20.32 18.23
C LEU A 337 7.85 -20.61 19.58
N MET A 338 7.06 -20.59 20.65
CA MET A 338 7.53 -20.89 22.00
C MET A 338 8.09 -22.32 22.12
N SER A 339 7.43 -23.31 21.52
CA SER A 339 7.91 -24.69 21.49
C SER A 339 9.22 -24.84 20.70
N ALA A 340 9.39 -24.12 19.58
CA ALA A 340 10.60 -24.15 18.76
C ALA A 340 11.80 -23.46 19.44
N LEU A 341 11.53 -22.49 20.31
CA LEU A 341 12.53 -21.79 21.14
C LEU A 341 12.71 -22.42 22.54
N HIS A 342 12.02 -23.53 22.83
CA HIS A 342 12.03 -24.25 24.11
C HIS A 342 11.67 -23.38 25.35
N ILE A 343 10.74 -22.45 25.17
CA ILE A 343 10.23 -21.54 26.22
C ILE A 343 8.77 -21.82 26.56
N THR A 344 8.36 -21.46 27.79
CA THR A 344 7.03 -21.78 28.34
C THR A 344 6.33 -20.60 29.03
N THR A 345 6.99 -19.46 29.16
CA THR A 345 6.48 -18.26 29.87
C THR A 345 6.62 -16.99 29.04
N VAL A 346 5.84 -15.96 29.35
CA VAL A 346 5.96 -14.64 28.70
C VAL A 346 7.32 -14.01 29.03
N GLU A 347 7.82 -14.23 30.23
CA GLU A 347 9.06 -13.66 30.75
C GLU A 347 10.27 -14.19 29.97
N GLN A 348 10.27 -15.49 29.65
CA GLN A 348 11.25 -16.08 28.73
C GLN A 348 11.12 -15.51 27.31
N LEU A 349 9.89 -15.36 26.78
CA LEU A 349 9.67 -14.76 25.45
C LEU A 349 10.07 -13.27 25.39
N ARG A 350 10.00 -12.55 26.52
CA ARG A 350 10.49 -11.18 26.71
C ARG A 350 12.01 -11.09 26.78
N ALA A 351 12.68 -12.12 27.30
CA ALA A 351 14.13 -12.15 27.48
C ALA A 351 14.93 -12.51 26.22
N ILE A 352 14.29 -12.99 25.15
CA ILE A 352 14.97 -13.30 23.87
C ILE A 352 15.30 -12.00 23.12
N ASP A 353 16.50 -11.93 22.51
CA ASP A 353 16.92 -10.80 21.68
C ASP A 353 15.96 -10.59 20.50
N ALA A 354 15.61 -9.33 20.20
CA ALA A 354 14.62 -9.02 19.16
C ALA A 354 14.98 -9.65 17.80
N ASP A 355 16.26 -9.61 17.44
CA ASP A 355 16.81 -10.13 16.18
C ASP A 355 16.53 -11.63 15.96
N LYS A 356 16.42 -12.40 17.04
CA LYS A 356 16.09 -13.84 17.00
C LYS A 356 14.61 -14.10 16.76
N LEU A 357 13.75 -13.08 16.82
CA LEU A 357 12.30 -13.20 16.70
C LEU A 357 11.75 -12.75 15.33
N PHE A 358 12.54 -12.03 14.52
CA PHE A 358 12.06 -11.43 13.26
C PHE A 358 11.48 -12.46 12.28
N ALA A 359 12.23 -13.52 11.99
CA ALA A 359 11.86 -14.56 11.01
C ALA A 359 10.54 -15.29 11.37
N TYR A 360 10.16 -15.32 12.64
CA TYR A 360 8.97 -16.05 13.12
C TYR A 360 7.68 -15.21 13.10
N GLY A 361 7.77 -13.91 12.76
CA GLY A 361 6.67 -12.96 12.91
C GLY A 361 6.11 -12.36 11.62
N LEU A 362 6.74 -12.60 10.46
CA LEU A 362 6.51 -11.83 9.23
C LEU A 362 5.07 -11.88 8.70
N THR A 363 4.34 -12.97 8.96
CA THR A 363 2.97 -13.19 8.48
C THR A 363 1.88 -12.87 9.51
N LEU A 364 2.23 -12.31 10.68
CA LEU A 364 1.26 -11.99 11.72
C LEU A 364 0.60 -10.62 11.48
N ARG A 365 -0.73 -10.63 11.45
CA ARG A 365 -1.61 -9.48 11.17
C ARG A 365 -2.72 -9.38 12.22
N ASN A 366 -3.75 -8.58 11.96
CA ASN A 366 -4.86 -8.31 12.87
C ASN A 366 -5.52 -9.58 13.45
N VAL A 367 -5.88 -9.51 14.73
CA VAL A 367 -6.52 -10.58 15.51
C VAL A 367 -7.87 -10.08 16.03
N ASP A 368 -8.89 -10.92 16.00
CA ASP A 368 -10.14 -10.63 16.69
C ASP A 368 -9.99 -10.91 18.20
N ASP A 369 -9.61 -9.88 18.94
CA ASP A 369 -9.44 -9.93 20.38
C ASP A 369 -10.72 -9.66 21.17
N GLY A 370 -11.85 -9.41 20.48
CA GLY A 370 -13.13 -9.04 21.07
C GLY A 370 -13.15 -7.64 21.71
N VAL A 371 -12.14 -6.80 21.44
CA VAL A 371 -12.03 -5.46 22.02
C VAL A 371 -11.79 -4.39 20.93
N PHE A 372 -10.87 -4.65 20.00
CA PHE A 372 -10.48 -3.67 18.99
C PHE A 372 -11.57 -3.40 17.95
N PHE A 373 -12.13 -4.47 17.36
CA PHE A 373 -13.15 -4.38 16.31
C PHE A 373 -14.57 -4.24 16.88
N ARG A 374 -15.41 -3.46 16.19
CA ARG A 374 -16.84 -3.28 16.54
C ARG A 374 -17.62 -4.59 16.40
N SER A 375 -18.73 -4.71 17.14
CA SER A 375 -19.61 -5.88 17.03
C SER A 375 -20.07 -6.08 15.59
N GLY A 376 -20.00 -7.32 15.09
CA GLY A 376 -20.44 -7.67 13.74
C GLY A 376 -19.51 -7.22 12.60
N TRP A 377 -18.32 -6.66 12.87
CA TRP A 377 -17.42 -6.05 11.87
C TRP A 377 -17.24 -6.81 10.55
N ARG A 378 -17.21 -8.16 10.59
CA ARG A 378 -17.08 -9.01 9.39
C ARG A 378 -18.19 -8.84 8.35
N SER A 379 -19.32 -8.22 8.70
CA SER A 379 -20.41 -7.93 7.74
C SER A 379 -20.00 -6.93 6.64
N CYS A 380 -18.93 -6.16 6.82
CA CYS A 380 -18.43 -5.27 5.76
C CYS A 380 -17.75 -6.00 4.59
N PHE A 381 -17.54 -7.32 4.71
CA PHE A 381 -17.03 -8.18 3.64
C PHE A 381 -18.12 -9.09 3.04
N GLN A 382 -19.40 -8.77 3.26
CA GLN A 382 -20.53 -9.44 2.64
C GLN A 382 -21.09 -8.60 1.48
N PRO A 383 -21.39 -9.21 0.32
CA PRO A 383 -22.03 -8.52 -0.80
C PRO A 383 -23.49 -8.16 -0.47
N ASP A 384 -24.01 -7.08 -1.06
CA ASP A 384 -25.33 -6.53 -0.71
C ASP A 384 -26.50 -7.55 -0.85
N ASP A 385 -26.44 -8.44 -1.85
CA ASP A 385 -27.46 -9.48 -2.09
C ASP A 385 -27.52 -10.56 -0.99
N ALA A 386 -26.53 -10.64 -0.10
CA ALA A 386 -26.59 -11.51 1.08
C ALA A 386 -27.51 -10.91 2.17
N HIS A 387 -27.40 -9.61 2.44
CA HIS A 387 -28.16 -8.95 3.51
C HIS A 387 -29.67 -8.92 3.25
N LEU A 388 -30.09 -8.82 1.98
CA LEU A 388 -31.50 -8.91 1.60
C LEU A 388 -32.13 -10.26 2.01
N ARG A 389 -31.36 -11.36 1.94
CA ARG A 389 -31.85 -12.71 2.28
C ARG A 389 -32.06 -12.86 3.79
N ASP A 390 -31.12 -12.36 4.60
CA ASP A 390 -31.26 -12.36 6.07
C ASP A 390 -32.43 -11.49 6.53
N HIS A 391 -32.66 -10.32 5.90
CA HIS A 391 -33.83 -9.50 6.22
C HIS A 391 -35.16 -10.20 5.91
N HIS A 392 -35.24 -11.02 4.86
CA HIS A 392 -36.41 -11.85 4.60
C HIS A 392 -36.59 -12.94 5.68
N ALA A 393 -35.54 -13.67 6.06
CA ALA A 393 -35.59 -14.70 7.10
C ALA A 393 -36.01 -14.14 8.48
N PHE A 394 -35.50 -12.97 8.85
CA PHE A 394 -35.86 -12.30 10.10
C PHE A 394 -37.31 -11.75 10.08
N SER A 395 -37.79 -11.32 8.92
CA SER A 395 -39.17 -10.87 8.70
C SER A 395 -40.20 -12.00 8.79
N GLU A 396 -39.88 -13.20 8.29
CA GLU A 396 -40.75 -14.38 8.45
C GLU A 396 -40.88 -14.80 9.92
N LEU A 397 -39.78 -14.80 10.69
CA LEU A 397 -39.81 -15.09 12.13
C LEU A 397 -40.70 -14.11 12.91
N LEU A 398 -40.63 -12.81 12.60
CA LEU A 398 -41.50 -11.79 13.20
C LEU A 398 -42.96 -11.87 12.72
N SER A 399 -43.22 -12.43 11.55
CA SER A 399 -44.57 -12.55 10.97
C SER A 399 -45.49 -13.55 11.67
N ILE A 400 -44.95 -14.40 12.56
CA ILE A 400 -45.68 -15.48 13.26
C ILE A 400 -46.54 -14.96 14.42
N HIS A 401 -46.23 -13.78 15.00
CA HIS A 401 -46.95 -13.24 16.17
C HIS A 401 -47.85 -12.02 15.84
N LYS A 402 -48.88 -12.23 15.01
CA LYS A 402 -49.85 -11.17 14.65
C LYS A 402 -50.94 -10.97 15.72
N ILE A 403 -50.84 -9.87 16.48
CA ILE A 403 -51.97 -9.29 17.23
C ILE A 403 -52.58 -8.14 16.41
N PRO A 404 -53.88 -8.16 16.07
CA PRO A 404 -54.47 -7.19 15.15
C PRO A 404 -54.92 -5.88 15.82
N LYS A 405 -54.63 -4.73 15.19
CA LYS A 405 -55.34 -3.45 15.40
C LYS A 405 -55.69 -2.77 14.07
N ARG A 406 -56.72 -1.93 14.11
CA ARG A 406 -57.43 -1.37 12.94
C ARG A 406 -56.69 -0.17 12.29
N PRO A 407 -56.96 0.14 11.01
CA PRO A 407 -56.39 1.29 10.31
C PRO A 407 -57.10 2.62 10.64
N SER A 408 -56.36 3.73 10.50
CA SER A 408 -56.89 5.11 10.48
C SER A 408 -56.24 5.91 9.36
N ARG A 409 -57.04 6.64 8.58
CA ARG A 409 -56.58 7.51 7.48
C ARG A 409 -56.26 8.93 7.97
N SER A 410 -55.16 9.50 7.49
CA SER A 410 -55.02 10.93 7.17
C SER A 410 -53.84 11.14 6.18
N PRO A 411 -53.87 12.15 5.30
CA PRO A 411 -52.91 12.26 4.19
C PRO A 411 -51.62 13.03 4.56
N HIS A 412 -50.51 12.71 3.88
CA HIS A 412 -49.30 13.53 3.87
C HIS A 412 -49.39 14.62 2.77
N PRO A 413 -49.02 15.87 3.06
CA PRO A 413 -48.60 16.83 2.03
C PRO A 413 -47.14 16.57 1.62
N ASN A 414 -46.75 17.02 0.43
CA ASN A 414 -45.35 16.99 -0.01
C ASN A 414 -44.49 17.89 0.89
N ALA A 415 -43.38 17.35 1.40
CA ALA A 415 -42.27 18.10 1.97
C ALA A 415 -41.00 17.80 1.15
N GLY A 416 -40.14 18.79 0.95
CA GLY A 416 -39.03 18.72 0.01
C GLY A 416 -37.87 17.81 0.43
N LEU A 417 -37.01 17.52 -0.54
CA LEU A 417 -35.74 16.80 -0.35
C LEU A 417 -34.81 17.59 0.59
N THR A 418 -34.85 17.27 1.89
CA THR A 418 -33.75 17.60 2.81
C THR A 418 -32.59 16.66 2.55
N ALA A 419 -31.39 17.21 2.31
CA ALA A 419 -30.20 16.40 2.07
C ALA A 419 -29.97 15.40 3.22
N PHE A 420 -29.86 14.12 2.87
CA PHE A 420 -29.68 13.04 3.85
C PHE A 420 -28.23 13.02 4.31
N HIS A 421 -27.90 13.80 5.34
CA HIS A 421 -26.60 13.73 5.98
C HIS A 421 -26.42 12.35 6.64
N PRO A 422 -25.40 11.55 6.26
CA PRO A 422 -25.10 10.30 6.96
C PRO A 422 -24.71 10.59 8.42
N PRO A 423 -24.84 9.61 9.33
CA PRO A 423 -24.49 9.78 10.73
C PRO A 423 -23.03 10.22 10.87
N ALA A 424 -22.79 11.23 11.72
CA ALA A 424 -21.54 12.00 11.78
C ALA A 424 -20.28 11.19 12.16
N ASN A 425 -20.44 9.94 12.60
CA ASN A 425 -19.35 9.05 12.98
C ASN A 425 -18.76 8.25 11.80
N LEU A 426 -19.33 8.38 10.59
CA LEU A 426 -18.81 7.74 9.38
C LEU A 426 -17.93 8.71 8.59
N GLN A 427 -16.66 8.36 8.43
CA GLN A 427 -15.73 9.08 7.55
C GLN A 427 -16.10 8.89 6.06
N PRO A 428 -15.95 9.91 5.20
CA PRO A 428 -15.94 9.72 3.75
C PRO A 428 -14.68 8.97 3.31
N LEU A 429 -14.77 8.22 2.21
CA LEU A 429 -13.79 7.22 1.82
C LEU A 429 -13.42 7.33 0.33
N VAL A 430 -12.14 7.48 0.01
CA VAL A 430 -11.58 7.10 -1.30
C VAL A 430 -11.03 5.69 -1.20
N ILE A 431 -11.30 4.82 -2.16
CA ILE A 431 -10.89 3.42 -2.13
C ILE A 431 -10.60 2.88 -3.54
N GLY A 432 -9.51 2.13 -3.70
CA GLY A 432 -9.10 1.57 -4.98
C GLY A 432 -8.05 0.47 -4.88
N ASP A 433 -7.66 -0.04 -6.05
CA ASP A 433 -6.71 -1.13 -6.25
C ASP A 433 -6.01 -0.98 -7.61
N CYS A 434 -4.83 -1.57 -7.73
CA CYS A 434 -4.08 -1.69 -8.97
C CYS A 434 -4.53 -2.94 -9.72
N ALA A 435 -4.49 -2.92 -11.07
CA ALA A 435 -4.97 -4.08 -11.85
C ALA A 435 -4.20 -5.38 -11.54
N SER A 436 -2.90 -5.28 -11.24
CA SER A 436 -2.01 -6.42 -10.97
C SER A 436 -1.43 -6.41 -9.55
N ASP A 437 -2.23 -6.03 -8.54
CA ASP A 437 -1.86 -6.10 -7.11
C ASP A 437 -1.36 -7.49 -6.66
N SER A 438 -1.76 -8.56 -7.34
CA SER A 438 -1.25 -9.91 -7.09
C SER A 438 0.24 -10.11 -7.37
N SER A 439 0.91 -9.17 -8.06
CA SER A 439 2.31 -9.30 -8.48
C SER A 439 3.27 -9.63 -7.32
N VAL A 440 2.97 -9.17 -6.10
CA VAL A 440 3.77 -9.47 -4.88
C VAL A 440 3.84 -10.95 -4.51
N TRP A 441 3.01 -11.78 -5.11
CA TRP A 441 3.00 -13.23 -4.93
C TRP A 441 3.50 -13.99 -6.17
N SER A 442 4.04 -13.33 -7.20
CA SER A 442 4.56 -13.94 -8.45
C SER A 442 5.49 -15.13 -8.19
N LEU A 443 6.52 -14.94 -7.39
CA LEU A 443 7.51 -15.98 -7.03
C LEU A 443 6.90 -17.21 -6.33
N HIS A 444 5.77 -17.03 -5.63
CA HIS A 444 5.03 -18.11 -4.99
C HIS A 444 3.98 -18.73 -5.94
N ALA A 445 3.39 -17.92 -6.83
CA ALA A 445 2.47 -18.36 -7.87
C ALA A 445 3.19 -19.25 -8.91
N ALA A 446 4.39 -18.87 -9.33
CA ALA A 446 5.23 -19.59 -10.30
C ALA A 446 5.65 -21.01 -9.88
N GLN A 447 5.50 -21.35 -8.59
CA GLN A 447 5.78 -22.70 -8.09
C GLN A 447 4.62 -23.68 -8.30
N TRP A 448 3.42 -23.20 -8.68
CA TRP A 448 2.24 -24.04 -8.83
C TRP A 448 2.11 -24.68 -10.22
N THR A 449 2.14 -26.01 -10.28
CA THR A 449 1.67 -26.75 -11.47
C THR A 449 0.14 -26.81 -11.51
N ALA A 450 -0.47 -26.77 -12.70
CA ALA A 450 -1.93 -26.75 -12.84
C ALA A 450 -2.67 -27.93 -12.13
N PRO A 451 -2.17 -29.18 -12.17
CA PRO A 451 -2.75 -30.27 -11.36
C PRO A 451 -2.69 -30.02 -9.85
N ALA A 452 -1.70 -29.29 -9.33
CA ALA A 452 -1.59 -28.95 -7.90
C ALA A 452 -2.58 -27.85 -7.52
N VAL A 453 -2.78 -26.84 -8.36
CA VAL A 453 -3.81 -25.79 -8.19
C VAL A 453 -5.20 -26.42 -8.11
N VAL A 454 -5.53 -27.29 -9.08
CA VAL A 454 -6.81 -28.02 -9.12
C VAL A 454 -7.04 -28.86 -7.86
N ARG A 455 -5.99 -29.50 -7.32
CA ARG A 455 -6.07 -30.23 -6.03
C ARG A 455 -6.32 -29.26 -4.86
N ARG A 456 -5.61 -28.12 -4.80
CA ARG A 456 -5.75 -27.13 -3.72
C ARG A 456 -7.14 -26.49 -3.70
N ILE A 457 -7.64 -26.02 -4.84
CA ILE A 457 -8.97 -25.41 -4.95
C ILE A 457 -10.06 -26.39 -4.51
N LYS A 458 -10.02 -27.66 -4.98
CA LYS A 458 -10.98 -28.69 -4.54
C LYS A 458 -10.92 -28.97 -3.04
N ALA A 459 -9.72 -29.01 -2.45
CA ALA A 459 -9.53 -29.25 -1.03
C ALA A 459 -10.02 -28.08 -0.14
N VAL A 460 -9.85 -26.83 -0.59
CA VAL A 460 -10.28 -25.64 0.15
C VAL A 460 -11.79 -25.38 0.01
N CYS A 461 -12.35 -25.53 -1.20
CA CYS A 461 -13.76 -25.25 -1.47
C CYS A 461 -14.72 -26.31 -0.89
N GLN A 462 -14.24 -27.52 -0.60
CA GLN A 462 -15.00 -28.65 -0.01
C GLN A 462 -16.32 -29.00 -0.74
N SER A 463 -16.46 -28.56 -1.99
CA SER A 463 -17.66 -28.68 -2.81
C SER A 463 -17.23 -28.83 -4.26
N LEU A 464 -17.54 -29.98 -4.87
CA LEU A 464 -17.07 -30.30 -6.22
C LEU A 464 -17.66 -29.34 -7.26
N SER A 465 -18.95 -28.99 -7.15
CA SER A 465 -19.60 -28.04 -8.06
C SER A 465 -19.03 -26.63 -7.92
N LYS A 466 -19.06 -26.04 -6.72
CA LYS A 466 -18.55 -24.67 -6.50
C LYS A 466 -17.06 -24.54 -6.84
N GLY A 467 -16.25 -25.56 -6.50
CA GLY A 467 -14.84 -25.61 -6.89
C GLY A 467 -14.62 -25.72 -8.40
N THR A 468 -15.51 -26.44 -9.12
CA THR A 468 -15.45 -26.55 -10.58
C THR A 468 -15.88 -25.25 -11.27
N ASN A 469 -16.94 -24.59 -10.78
CA ASN A 469 -17.35 -23.27 -11.26
C ASN A 469 -16.23 -22.24 -11.07
N LEU A 470 -15.56 -22.22 -9.90
CA LEU A 470 -14.44 -21.34 -9.64
C LEU A 470 -13.27 -21.58 -10.61
N MET A 471 -12.88 -22.83 -10.81
CA MET A 471 -11.81 -23.18 -11.75
C MET A 471 -12.16 -22.78 -13.20
N HIS A 472 -13.40 -23.04 -13.63
CA HIS A 472 -13.89 -22.65 -14.96
C HIS A 472 -13.92 -21.12 -15.14
N ALA A 473 -14.19 -20.34 -14.09
CA ALA A 473 -14.25 -18.88 -14.19
C ALA A 473 -12.87 -18.19 -14.31
N TYR A 474 -11.77 -18.95 -14.21
CA TYR A 474 -10.39 -18.49 -14.43
C TYR A 474 -9.64 -19.39 -15.45
N ASP A 475 -10.36 -20.24 -16.21
CA ASP A 475 -9.82 -21.24 -17.17
C ASP A 475 -8.77 -22.23 -16.57
N ILE A 476 -8.82 -22.47 -15.27
CA ILE A 476 -7.91 -23.38 -14.57
C ILE A 476 -8.37 -24.83 -14.77
N SER A 477 -7.53 -25.66 -15.39
CA SER A 477 -7.78 -27.09 -15.62
C SER A 477 -6.55 -27.94 -15.28
N PRO A 478 -6.66 -29.28 -15.22
CA PRO A 478 -5.48 -30.16 -15.10
C PRO A 478 -4.53 -30.13 -16.32
N TYR A 479 -4.90 -29.41 -17.38
CA TYR A 479 -4.23 -29.38 -18.68
C TYR A 479 -3.89 -27.94 -19.15
N THR A 480 -4.16 -26.92 -18.32
CA THR A 480 -3.67 -25.55 -18.55
C THR A 480 -2.13 -25.58 -18.56
N SER A 481 -1.47 -24.87 -19.47
CA SER A 481 -0.01 -24.92 -19.57
C SER A 481 0.65 -24.34 -18.31
N ASP A 482 1.91 -24.73 -18.07
CA ASP A 482 2.68 -24.19 -16.95
C ASP A 482 3.00 -22.68 -17.15
N ASP A 483 2.93 -22.17 -18.38
CA ASP A 483 3.04 -20.74 -18.70
C ASP A 483 1.75 -19.97 -18.35
N GLU A 484 0.58 -20.50 -18.76
CA GLU A 484 -0.71 -19.86 -18.49
C GLU A 484 -1.10 -19.94 -17.01
N VAL A 485 -0.81 -21.05 -16.33
CA VAL A 485 -1.33 -21.32 -14.98
C VAL A 485 -0.88 -20.26 -13.97
N VAL A 486 0.35 -19.73 -14.12
CA VAL A 486 0.87 -18.69 -13.23
C VAL A 486 -0.01 -17.44 -13.31
N GLN A 487 -0.34 -16.99 -14.53
CA GLN A 487 -1.21 -15.84 -14.73
C GLN A 487 -2.64 -16.12 -14.23
N ARG A 488 -3.22 -17.29 -14.52
CA ARG A 488 -4.58 -17.63 -14.04
C ARG A 488 -4.65 -17.73 -12.51
N VAL A 489 -3.57 -18.19 -11.87
CA VAL A 489 -3.42 -18.21 -10.40
C VAL A 489 -3.26 -16.80 -9.85
N LEU A 490 -2.47 -15.93 -10.48
CA LEU A 490 -2.33 -14.53 -10.08
C LEU A 490 -3.66 -13.79 -10.18
N ASP A 491 -4.41 -13.93 -11.28
CA ASP A 491 -5.73 -13.35 -11.45
C ASP A 491 -6.74 -13.76 -10.37
N LEU A 492 -6.73 -15.05 -10.00
CA LEU A 492 -7.54 -15.58 -8.90
C LEU A 492 -7.09 -15.03 -7.53
N ILE A 493 -5.78 -14.90 -7.30
CA ILE A 493 -5.22 -14.29 -6.08
C ILE A 493 -5.60 -12.81 -5.99
N ASN A 494 -5.47 -12.05 -7.09
CA ASN A 494 -5.75 -10.62 -7.18
C ASN A 494 -7.18 -10.30 -6.72
N ASP A 495 -8.13 -11.02 -7.32
CA ASP A 495 -9.55 -10.87 -7.06
C ASP A 495 -9.90 -11.33 -5.63
N ALA A 496 -9.36 -12.46 -5.17
CA ALA A 496 -9.69 -13.06 -3.87
C ALA A 496 -9.01 -12.40 -2.67
N ARG A 497 -7.88 -11.71 -2.85
CA ARG A 497 -7.10 -11.04 -1.78
C ARG A 497 -7.32 -9.54 -1.73
N VAL A 498 -7.55 -8.89 -2.86
CA VAL A 498 -7.59 -7.42 -2.96
C VAL A 498 -8.89 -6.94 -3.61
N ALA A 499 -9.12 -7.17 -4.91
CA ALA A 499 -10.14 -6.42 -5.65
C ALA A 499 -11.59 -6.67 -5.18
N TRP A 500 -11.99 -7.93 -4.90
CA TRP A 500 -13.33 -8.23 -4.39
C TRP A 500 -13.52 -7.85 -2.92
N PRO A 501 -12.59 -8.15 -1.98
CA PRO A 501 -12.63 -7.58 -0.62
C PRO A 501 -12.74 -6.05 -0.58
N THR A 502 -11.99 -5.35 -1.44
CA THR A 502 -12.02 -3.88 -1.60
C THR A 502 -13.39 -3.39 -2.11
N GLU A 503 -13.99 -4.08 -3.08
CA GLU A 503 -15.36 -3.80 -3.54
C GLU A 503 -16.41 -4.04 -2.44
N CYS A 504 -16.31 -5.11 -1.65
CA CYS A 504 -17.22 -5.32 -0.52
C CYS A 504 -17.12 -4.22 0.54
N VAL A 505 -15.90 -3.79 0.89
CA VAL A 505 -15.68 -2.66 1.81
C VAL A 505 -16.24 -1.36 1.24
N ALA A 506 -16.06 -1.10 -0.06
CA ALA A 506 -16.63 0.06 -0.74
C ALA A 506 -18.17 0.05 -0.73
N GLN A 507 -18.80 -1.08 -1.04
CA GLN A 507 -20.26 -1.27 -0.97
C GLN A 507 -20.78 -1.07 0.47
N SER A 508 -20.15 -1.72 1.46
CA SER A 508 -20.53 -1.56 2.87
C SER A 508 -20.41 -0.10 3.34
N ALA A 509 -19.31 0.59 3.01
CA ALA A 509 -19.13 1.98 3.36
C ALA A 509 -20.18 2.87 2.66
N ARG A 510 -20.51 2.60 1.39
CA ARG A 510 -21.50 3.36 0.63
C ARG A 510 -22.90 3.19 1.22
N ARG A 511 -23.26 1.96 1.58
CA ARG A 511 -24.52 1.59 2.24
C ARG A 511 -24.66 2.22 3.62
N ASP A 512 -23.64 2.07 4.48
CA ASP A 512 -23.61 2.66 5.82
C ASP A 512 -23.76 4.20 5.75
N ARG A 513 -23.22 4.83 4.70
CA ARG A 513 -23.32 6.27 4.41
C ARG A 513 -24.57 6.70 3.61
N GLY A 514 -25.56 5.83 3.41
CA GLY A 514 -26.81 6.19 2.75
C GLY A 514 -26.68 6.50 1.24
N GLY A 515 -25.67 5.94 0.57
CA GLY A 515 -25.47 6.02 -0.88
C GLY A 515 -24.32 6.93 -1.34
N HIS A 516 -23.75 7.76 -0.46
CA HIS A 516 -22.88 8.88 -0.87
C HIS A 516 -21.58 9.05 -0.07
N GLY A 517 -20.61 9.74 -0.67
CA GLY A 517 -19.31 10.05 -0.08
C GLY A 517 -18.37 8.84 0.01
N VAL A 518 -18.48 7.92 -0.94
CA VAL A 518 -17.51 6.84 -1.18
C VAL A 518 -17.11 6.89 -2.66
N TRP A 519 -15.83 7.07 -2.90
CA TRP A 519 -15.25 7.30 -4.22
C TRP A 519 -14.35 6.12 -4.61
N ARG A 520 -14.77 5.38 -5.65
CA ARG A 520 -14.00 4.25 -6.18
C ARG A 520 -13.03 4.73 -7.25
N TYR A 521 -11.76 4.29 -7.16
CA TYR A 521 -10.82 4.36 -8.28
C TYR A 521 -10.31 2.97 -8.68
N VAL A 522 -9.73 2.88 -9.87
CA VAL A 522 -8.89 1.77 -10.35
C VAL A 522 -7.62 2.33 -10.97
N PHE A 523 -6.49 1.68 -10.70
CA PHE A 523 -5.17 2.06 -11.21
C PHE A 523 -4.66 0.98 -12.17
N ASP A 524 -4.73 1.29 -13.46
CA ASP A 524 -4.43 0.40 -14.57
C ASP A 524 -3.37 1.04 -15.49
N GLN A 525 -2.57 1.97 -14.93
CA GLN A 525 -1.40 2.59 -15.54
C GLN A 525 -0.14 1.83 -15.09
N ASP A 526 0.73 1.51 -16.04
CA ASP A 526 2.01 0.81 -15.82
C ASP A 526 3.02 1.66 -15.04
N GLY A 527 4.03 1.02 -14.43
CA GLY A 527 5.11 1.70 -13.72
C GLY A 527 6.21 2.21 -14.67
N PRO A 528 6.92 3.30 -14.32
CA PRO A 528 7.97 3.87 -15.18
C PRO A 528 9.21 2.97 -15.32
N THR A 529 9.40 2.02 -14.39
CA THR A 529 10.51 1.05 -14.35
C THR A 529 10.07 -0.40 -14.62
N VAL A 530 8.76 -0.69 -14.55
CA VAL A 530 8.17 -2.02 -14.72
C VAL A 530 6.88 -1.86 -15.51
N ASN A 531 6.82 -2.42 -16.72
CA ASN A 531 5.67 -2.31 -17.62
C ASN A 531 4.48 -3.20 -17.19
N LEU A 532 3.93 -2.90 -16.00
CA LEU A 532 2.80 -3.56 -15.39
C LEU A 532 2.14 -2.61 -14.38
N PRO A 533 0.79 -2.56 -14.23
CA PRO A 533 0.12 -1.84 -13.15
C PRO A 533 0.20 -2.65 -11.84
N HIS A 534 1.42 -2.80 -11.33
CA HIS A 534 1.76 -3.67 -10.20
C HIS A 534 1.34 -3.11 -8.84
N HIS A 535 1.41 -3.93 -7.79
CA HIS A 535 1.15 -3.48 -6.41
C HIS A 535 2.02 -2.28 -6.02
N ALA A 536 1.43 -1.32 -5.29
CA ALA A 536 2.07 -0.07 -4.88
C ALA A 536 2.60 0.83 -6.03
N VAL A 537 2.30 0.55 -7.31
CA VAL A 537 2.73 1.41 -8.42
C VAL A 537 2.15 2.83 -8.30
N ASP A 538 0.93 2.95 -7.74
CA ASP A 538 0.27 4.25 -7.53
C ASP A 538 1.00 5.15 -6.52
N LEU A 539 1.91 4.60 -5.70
CA LEU A 539 2.76 5.39 -4.79
C LEU A 539 3.86 6.15 -5.53
N VAL A 540 4.35 5.61 -6.65
CA VAL A 540 5.34 6.28 -7.50
C VAL A 540 4.76 7.60 -8.01
N TYR A 541 3.51 7.54 -8.50
CA TYR A 541 2.74 8.68 -8.98
C TYR A 541 2.23 9.60 -7.86
N LEU A 542 2.06 9.10 -6.64
CA LEU A 542 1.61 9.92 -5.51
C LEU A 542 2.75 10.73 -4.89
N PHE A 543 3.94 10.12 -4.71
CA PHE A 543 5.07 10.74 -4.01
C PHE A 543 6.15 11.33 -4.92
N ASP A 544 6.16 11.00 -6.22
CA ASP A 544 7.09 11.55 -7.22
C ASP A 544 8.56 11.42 -6.81
N ASN A 545 8.92 10.21 -6.36
CA ASN A 545 10.19 9.89 -5.69
C ASN A 545 11.07 8.89 -6.47
N VAL A 546 10.57 8.30 -7.56
CA VAL A 546 11.35 7.42 -8.45
C VAL A 546 11.75 8.21 -9.69
N PRO A 547 13.05 8.36 -10.01
CA PRO A 547 13.47 9.05 -11.23
C PRO A 547 13.05 8.25 -12.47
N LEU A 548 12.54 8.95 -13.49
CA LEU A 548 12.29 8.34 -14.79
C LEU A 548 13.61 7.89 -15.43
N PRO A 549 13.69 6.70 -16.07
CA PRO A 549 14.91 6.24 -16.71
C PRO A 549 15.35 7.17 -17.86
N GLU A 550 16.47 7.89 -17.68
CA GLU A 550 17.07 8.71 -18.75
C GLU A 550 17.66 7.85 -19.89
N SER A 551 18.06 6.61 -19.57
CA SER A 551 18.30 5.53 -20.54
C SER A 551 18.23 4.19 -19.80
N VAL A 552 17.58 3.19 -20.40
CA VAL A 552 17.59 1.83 -19.84
C VAL A 552 18.92 1.18 -20.19
N ARG A 553 19.76 0.92 -19.18
CA ARG A 553 20.81 -0.10 -19.30
C ARG A 553 20.16 -1.48 -19.18
N SER A 554 20.71 -2.45 -19.90
CA SER A 554 20.23 -3.83 -19.92
C SER A 554 19.88 -4.34 -18.51
N PRO A 555 18.73 -5.01 -18.32
CA PRO A 555 18.41 -5.64 -17.05
C PRO A 555 19.57 -6.53 -16.58
N SER A 556 19.87 -6.50 -15.28
CA SER A 556 20.72 -7.50 -14.67
C SER A 556 20.14 -8.89 -14.94
N SER A 557 20.99 -9.91 -15.10
CA SER A 557 20.51 -11.27 -15.42
C SER A 557 19.71 -11.94 -14.29
N SER A 558 19.49 -11.25 -13.17
CA SER A 558 18.46 -11.58 -12.18
C SER A 558 17.06 -11.28 -12.71
N MET A 559 16.82 -10.07 -13.24
CA MET A 559 15.48 -9.60 -13.63
C MET A 559 14.88 -10.41 -14.80
N MET A 560 15.71 -10.77 -15.79
CA MET A 560 15.35 -11.67 -16.90
C MET A 560 15.14 -13.14 -16.47
N SER A 561 15.36 -13.46 -15.18
CA SER A 561 15.01 -14.75 -14.57
C SER A 561 13.75 -14.67 -13.68
N PHE A 562 13.18 -13.49 -13.46
CA PHE A 562 11.94 -13.30 -12.66
C PHE A 562 10.69 -13.13 -13.53
N TYR A 563 10.84 -12.61 -14.74
CA TYR A 563 9.84 -12.65 -15.80
C TYR A 563 10.46 -13.45 -16.95
N GLY A 564 9.79 -14.54 -17.36
CA GLY A 564 10.23 -15.33 -18.51
C GLY A 564 10.07 -14.59 -19.84
N ASP A 565 10.73 -15.08 -20.89
CA ASP A 565 10.68 -14.49 -22.22
C ASP A 565 9.24 -14.47 -22.78
N PHE A 566 8.61 -13.30 -22.75
CA PHE A 566 7.22 -13.08 -23.20
C PHE A 566 7.08 -12.04 -24.33
N CYS A 567 8.20 -11.50 -24.84
CA CYS A 567 8.20 -10.43 -25.85
C CYS A 567 9.31 -10.55 -26.92
N GLU A 568 9.51 -11.74 -27.51
CA GLU A 568 10.06 -11.84 -28.87
C GLU A 568 9.09 -12.61 -29.77
N PHE A 569 8.55 -11.89 -30.76
CA PHE A 569 7.77 -12.43 -31.89
C PHE A 569 8.71 -12.43 -33.10
N ASP A 570 9.20 -13.61 -33.49
CA ASP A 570 9.85 -13.81 -34.79
C ASP A 570 8.93 -14.64 -35.69
N ASP A 571 8.31 -13.99 -36.68
CA ASP A 571 7.65 -14.66 -37.79
C ASP A 571 8.73 -15.29 -38.69
N VAL A 572 8.72 -16.63 -38.80
CA VAL A 572 9.75 -17.39 -39.53
C VAL A 572 9.42 -17.45 -41.03
N ASP A 573 9.75 -16.40 -41.76
CA ASP A 573 9.86 -16.42 -43.23
C ASP A 573 11.32 -16.70 -43.66
N GLU A 574 11.55 -17.88 -44.23
CA GLU A 574 12.83 -18.24 -44.88
C GLU A 574 12.95 -17.57 -46.26
N ASP A 575 13.97 -16.70 -46.48
CA ASP A 575 14.88 -16.85 -47.64
C ASP A 575 16.02 -15.80 -47.73
N SER A 576 17.04 -16.15 -48.53
CA SER A 576 18.09 -15.28 -49.11
C SER A 576 19.13 -14.60 -48.20
N ASP A 577 20.21 -15.35 -47.97
CA ASP A 577 21.61 -14.92 -47.93
C ASP A 577 21.95 -13.65 -48.74
N ASP A 578 22.40 -12.57 -48.07
CA ASP A 578 23.35 -11.60 -48.65
C ASP A 578 24.21 -10.93 -47.56
N SER A 579 25.45 -10.56 -47.89
CA SER A 579 26.48 -10.22 -46.90
C SER A 579 26.82 -8.73 -46.85
N VAL A 580 26.61 -8.09 -45.68
CA VAL A 580 26.94 -6.66 -45.46
C VAL A 580 27.91 -6.46 -44.30
N VAL A 581 29.13 -6.08 -44.69
CA VAL A 581 30.19 -5.36 -43.99
C VAL A 581 29.86 -4.81 -42.59
N ILE A 582 30.70 -5.16 -41.59
CA ILE A 582 30.78 -4.48 -40.29
C ILE A 582 31.22 -3.01 -40.51
N GLY A 583 30.40 -2.07 -40.08
CA GLY A 583 30.73 -0.64 -40.01
C GLY A 583 30.44 -0.07 -38.62
N ASP A 584 31.43 0.56 -38.00
CA ASP A 584 31.32 1.20 -36.69
C ASP A 584 30.65 2.59 -36.80
N GLU A 585 29.31 2.66 -36.78
CA GLU A 585 28.56 3.92 -36.58
C GLU A 585 27.44 3.76 -35.53
N ASP A 586 27.21 4.82 -34.75
CA ASP A 586 26.44 4.92 -33.50
C ASP A 586 25.09 4.15 -33.43
N GLY A 587 25.17 2.85 -33.13
CA GLY A 587 24.02 1.99 -32.80
C GLY A 587 23.41 2.28 -31.42
N CYS A 588 22.91 3.49 -31.20
CA CYS A 588 22.23 3.87 -29.97
C CYS A 588 20.89 3.12 -29.88
N SER A 589 20.81 2.09 -29.04
CA SER A 589 19.58 1.32 -28.83
C SER A 589 18.52 2.19 -28.16
N TRP A 590 17.43 2.47 -28.88
CA TRP A 590 16.32 3.34 -28.44
C TRP A 590 15.39 2.62 -27.45
N ILE A 591 15.94 2.15 -26.32
CA ILE A 591 15.13 1.61 -25.23
C ILE A 591 14.46 2.77 -24.50
N GLN A 592 13.24 3.10 -24.93
CA GLN A 592 12.39 4.10 -24.28
C GLN A 592 12.02 3.65 -22.85
N PRO A 593 11.82 4.58 -21.91
CA PRO A 593 11.22 4.23 -20.61
C PRO A 593 9.79 3.68 -20.82
N CYS A 594 9.35 2.77 -19.95
CA CYS A 594 8.06 2.08 -20.09
C CYS A 594 6.85 3.02 -20.06
N VAL A 595 7.02 4.22 -19.48
CA VAL A 595 6.01 5.29 -19.46
C VAL A 595 6.69 6.59 -19.89
N ASP A 596 6.07 7.31 -20.80
CA ASP A 596 6.59 8.60 -21.27
C ASP A 596 6.38 9.73 -20.25
N VAL A 597 7.13 10.82 -20.41
CA VAL A 597 7.13 11.95 -19.47
C VAL A 597 5.77 12.66 -19.38
N TRP A 598 4.97 12.70 -20.46
CA TRP A 598 3.64 13.29 -20.44
C TRP A 598 2.65 12.39 -19.69
N SER A 599 2.59 11.10 -20.00
CA SER A 599 1.72 10.15 -19.29
C SER A 599 2.05 10.12 -17.79
N TYR A 600 3.35 10.08 -17.46
CA TYR A 600 3.81 10.12 -16.08
C TYR A 600 3.36 11.40 -15.36
N THR A 601 3.69 12.57 -15.91
CA THR A 601 3.32 13.89 -15.37
C THR A 601 1.81 14.03 -15.20
N HIS A 602 1.03 13.58 -16.19
CA HIS A 602 -0.42 13.75 -16.18
C HIS A 602 -1.09 12.90 -15.10
N VAL A 603 -0.70 11.64 -14.94
CA VAL A 603 -1.23 10.75 -13.90
C VAL A 603 -0.81 11.22 -12.50
N ARG A 604 0.46 11.62 -12.33
CA ARG A 604 1.00 12.18 -11.07
C ARG A 604 0.20 13.40 -10.63
N ASP A 605 0.16 14.44 -11.45
CA ASP A 605 -0.53 15.69 -11.13
C ASP A 605 -2.03 15.44 -10.86
N THR A 606 -2.67 14.59 -11.67
CA THR A 606 -4.07 14.17 -11.50
C THR A 606 -4.30 13.51 -10.14
N MET A 607 -3.45 12.58 -9.72
CA MET A 607 -3.60 11.83 -8.47
C MET A 607 -3.35 12.74 -7.26
N GLN A 608 -2.24 13.50 -7.26
CA GLN A 608 -1.89 14.42 -6.19
C GLN A 608 -2.99 15.46 -5.96
N GLU A 609 -3.52 16.08 -7.03
CA GLU A 609 -4.60 17.07 -6.92
C GLU A 609 -5.88 16.51 -6.28
N ARG A 610 -6.23 15.26 -6.59
CA ARG A 610 -7.41 14.58 -6.02
C ARG A 610 -7.23 14.24 -4.55
N TRP A 611 -6.06 13.72 -4.18
CA TRP A 611 -5.73 13.38 -2.78
C TRP A 611 -5.68 14.65 -1.92
N ILE A 612 -5.07 15.72 -2.42
CA ILE A 612 -4.99 17.03 -1.75
C ILE A 612 -6.38 17.68 -1.64
N ALA A 613 -7.19 17.68 -2.70
CA ALA A 613 -8.56 18.22 -2.68
C ALA A 613 -9.45 17.47 -1.66
N PHE A 614 -9.36 16.14 -1.63
CA PHE A 614 -10.08 15.32 -0.66
C PHE A 614 -9.67 15.62 0.78
N ALA A 615 -8.37 15.79 1.06
CA ALA A 615 -7.89 16.19 2.39
C ALA A 615 -8.34 17.60 2.80
N ASN A 616 -8.41 18.53 1.84
CA ASN A 616 -8.99 19.88 2.04
C ASN A 616 -10.50 19.85 2.25
N GLY A 617 -11.18 18.74 1.90
CA GLY A 617 -12.59 18.49 2.20
C GLY A 617 -13.53 18.60 0.99
N GLU A 618 -12.97 18.71 -0.20
CA GLU A 618 -13.71 18.67 -1.47
C GLU A 618 -14.02 17.22 -1.89
N ALA A 619 -14.98 17.05 -2.80
CA ALA A 619 -15.17 15.77 -3.50
C ALA A 619 -14.11 15.64 -4.60
N PRO A 620 -13.31 14.56 -4.67
CA PRO A 620 -12.24 14.43 -5.66
C PRO A 620 -12.77 14.10 -7.08
N TRP A 621 -13.98 13.51 -7.16
CA TRP A 621 -14.77 13.32 -8.38
C TRP A 621 -16.25 13.12 -8.02
N ASN A 622 -17.12 12.83 -8.99
CA ASN A 622 -18.52 12.45 -8.75
C ASN A 622 -18.60 11.03 -8.12
N ASP A 623 -19.29 10.86 -6.99
CA ASP A 623 -19.38 9.58 -6.26
C ASP A 623 -20.30 8.52 -6.91
N GLU A 624 -21.09 8.87 -7.92
CA GLU A 624 -21.80 7.91 -8.80
C GLU A 624 -20.87 7.29 -9.86
N LYS A 625 -19.64 7.79 -9.99
CA LYS A 625 -18.66 7.36 -11.00
C LYS A 625 -17.43 6.69 -10.39
N VAL A 626 -16.71 5.97 -11.24
CA VAL A 626 -15.39 5.41 -10.93
C VAL A 626 -14.34 6.29 -11.58
N PHE A 627 -13.26 6.63 -10.86
CA PHE A 627 -12.11 7.28 -11.48
C PHE A 627 -11.14 6.23 -12.01
N VAL A 628 -10.66 6.42 -13.24
CA VAL A 628 -9.72 5.52 -13.89
C VAL A 628 -8.42 6.30 -14.09
N PHE A 629 -7.31 5.70 -13.65
CA PHE A 629 -5.97 6.01 -14.15
C PHE A 629 -5.62 4.85 -15.10
N GLY A 630 -5.79 5.04 -16.40
CA GLY A 630 -5.58 3.99 -17.41
C GLY A 630 -4.19 4.04 -18.05
N PRO A 631 -3.88 3.09 -18.94
CA PRO A 631 -2.65 3.09 -19.74
C PRO A 631 -2.49 4.37 -20.55
N GLU A 632 -1.26 4.67 -21.00
CA GLU A 632 -0.96 5.86 -21.83
C GLU A 632 -1.49 7.16 -21.20
N GLY A 633 -1.49 7.23 -19.86
CA GLY A 633 -1.95 8.37 -19.09
C GLY A 633 -3.47 8.59 -19.06
N GLU A 634 -4.32 7.69 -19.58
CA GLU A 634 -5.78 7.86 -19.69
C GLU A 634 -6.49 8.10 -18.34
N SER A 635 -6.51 9.35 -17.88
CA SER A 635 -7.01 9.74 -16.57
C SER A 635 -8.40 10.38 -16.68
N GLY A 636 -9.39 9.87 -15.93
CA GLY A 636 -10.68 10.55 -15.85
C GLY A 636 -11.80 9.79 -15.16
N GLU A 637 -12.92 10.50 -14.95
CA GLU A 637 -14.16 9.86 -14.54
C GLU A 637 -14.69 8.92 -15.63
N ARG A 638 -15.25 7.78 -15.23
CA ARG A 638 -15.92 6.80 -16.10
C ARG A 638 -17.18 6.26 -15.41
N SER A 639 -18.11 5.72 -16.20
CA SER A 639 -19.32 5.05 -15.70
C SER A 639 -18.98 3.73 -15.00
N ALA A 640 -19.81 3.29 -14.04
CA ALA A 640 -19.58 2.07 -13.28
C ALA A 640 -19.43 0.79 -14.14
N CYS A 641 -20.03 0.75 -15.34
CA CYS A 641 -19.83 -0.36 -16.29
C CYS A 641 -18.39 -0.49 -16.82
N ILE A 642 -17.57 0.55 -16.74
CA ILE A 642 -16.12 0.46 -17.04
C ILE A 642 -15.37 -0.29 -15.93
N PHE A 643 -15.83 -0.19 -14.68
CA PHE A 643 -15.32 -1.02 -13.58
C PHE A 643 -15.77 -2.49 -13.73
N ASP A 644 -17.02 -2.73 -14.16
CA ASP A 644 -17.52 -4.07 -14.47
C ASP A 644 -16.74 -4.78 -15.60
N GLY A 645 -16.00 -4.02 -16.43
CA GLY A 645 -15.09 -4.53 -17.47
C GLY A 645 -13.60 -4.56 -17.06
N ARG A 646 -13.10 -3.54 -16.36
CA ARG A 646 -11.70 -3.46 -15.88
C ARG A 646 -11.42 -4.33 -14.64
N ARG A 647 -12.46 -4.85 -13.98
CA ARG A 647 -12.37 -5.87 -12.91
C ARG A 647 -13.44 -6.94 -13.17
N ARG A 648 -13.13 -8.21 -12.87
CA ARG A 648 -13.96 -9.40 -13.19
C ARG A 648 -15.22 -9.54 -12.32
N ARG A 649 -15.99 -8.46 -12.14
CA ARG A 649 -17.13 -8.39 -11.20
C ARG A 649 -18.23 -9.42 -11.49
N GLN A 650 -18.40 -9.85 -12.74
CA GLN A 650 -19.32 -10.92 -13.08
C GLN A 650 -18.84 -12.30 -12.56
N VAL A 651 -17.54 -12.59 -12.64
CA VAL A 651 -16.93 -13.77 -12.02
C VAL A 651 -17.12 -13.74 -10.50
N TRP A 652 -17.01 -12.57 -9.88
CA TRP A 652 -17.25 -12.45 -8.43
C TRP A 652 -18.70 -12.84 -8.09
N LYS A 653 -19.69 -12.34 -8.84
CA LYS A 653 -21.11 -12.73 -8.65
C LYS A 653 -21.39 -14.21 -8.91
N GLU A 654 -20.79 -14.80 -9.94
CA GLU A 654 -21.12 -16.17 -10.37
C GLU A 654 -20.31 -17.26 -9.65
N ALA A 655 -19.07 -16.97 -9.23
CA ALA A 655 -18.17 -17.92 -8.58
C ALA A 655 -17.87 -17.57 -7.12
N PHE A 656 -17.61 -16.30 -6.78
CA PHE A 656 -17.18 -15.92 -5.43
C PHE A 656 -18.35 -15.80 -4.44
N GLU A 657 -19.44 -15.10 -4.78
CA GLU A 657 -20.60 -14.93 -3.89
C GLU A 657 -21.23 -16.27 -3.47
N PRO A 658 -21.38 -17.28 -4.36
CA PRO A 658 -21.87 -18.61 -3.97
C PRO A 658 -20.90 -19.42 -3.10
N LEU A 659 -19.58 -19.13 -3.15
CA LEU A 659 -18.59 -19.72 -2.23
C LEU A 659 -18.56 -19.01 -0.88
N GLY A 660 -18.76 -17.68 -0.88
CA GLY A 660 -18.69 -16.82 0.29
C GLY A 660 -17.27 -16.38 0.62
N MET A 661 -17.14 -15.15 1.14
CA MET A 661 -15.87 -14.45 1.40
C MET A 661 -14.84 -15.33 2.13
N GLN A 662 -15.27 -16.06 3.16
CA GLN A 662 -14.35 -16.88 3.97
C GLN A 662 -13.61 -17.94 3.15
N VAL A 663 -14.30 -18.60 2.21
CA VAL A 663 -13.75 -19.70 1.39
C VAL A 663 -12.89 -19.13 0.26
N VAL A 664 -13.37 -18.10 -0.43
CA VAL A 664 -12.66 -17.42 -1.53
C VAL A 664 -11.33 -16.85 -1.04
N HIS A 665 -11.35 -16.06 0.04
CA HIS A 665 -10.15 -15.51 0.64
C HIS A 665 -9.18 -16.61 1.10
N LYS A 666 -9.69 -17.75 1.60
CA LYS A 666 -8.86 -18.91 1.97
C LYS A 666 -8.23 -19.58 0.74
N VAL A 667 -8.90 -19.62 -0.42
CA VAL A 667 -8.29 -20.05 -1.69
C VAL A 667 -7.15 -19.11 -2.06
N GLY A 668 -7.40 -17.80 -2.11
CA GLY A 668 -6.39 -16.79 -2.41
C GLY A 668 -5.17 -16.87 -1.49
N LEU A 669 -5.39 -16.97 -0.17
CA LEU A 669 -4.33 -17.07 0.85
C LEU A 669 -3.52 -18.38 0.78
N GLU A 670 -4.14 -19.48 0.38
CA GLU A 670 -3.43 -20.76 0.19
C GLU A 670 -2.61 -20.77 -1.10
N LEU A 671 -3.12 -20.18 -2.19
CA LEU A 671 -2.38 -20.07 -3.46
C LEU A 671 -1.24 -19.05 -3.35
N SER A 672 -1.45 -17.91 -2.69
CA SER A 672 -0.45 -16.84 -2.51
C SER A 672 0.73 -17.21 -1.59
N ARG A 673 0.76 -18.44 -1.07
CA ARG A 673 1.85 -19.01 -0.25
C ARG A 673 2.70 -20.05 -1.00
N GLY A 674 2.35 -20.35 -2.25
CA GLY A 674 2.97 -21.44 -3.01
C GLY A 674 2.47 -22.83 -2.58
N PRO A 675 2.86 -23.89 -3.33
CA PRO A 675 2.53 -25.26 -2.98
C PRO A 675 3.26 -25.71 -1.69
N PRO A 676 2.75 -26.71 -0.97
CA PRO A 676 3.52 -27.36 0.09
C PRO A 676 4.72 -28.11 -0.53
N VAL A 677 5.93 -27.75 -0.13
CA VAL A 677 7.16 -28.39 -0.61
C VAL A 677 7.26 -29.81 -0.07
N GLU A 678 7.34 -30.82 -0.96
CA GLU A 678 7.65 -32.19 -0.57
C GLU A 678 9.17 -32.39 -0.44
N GLY A 679 9.61 -32.96 0.68
CA GLY A 679 11.00 -33.41 0.87
C GLY A 679 11.86 -32.57 1.83
N ILE A 680 11.54 -31.29 2.04
CA ILE A 680 12.16 -30.48 3.11
C ILE A 680 11.29 -30.56 4.36
N LEU A 681 11.86 -30.98 5.49
CA LEU A 681 11.21 -30.98 6.79
C LEU A 681 11.21 -29.56 7.41
N ASP A 682 10.67 -28.61 6.66
CA ASP A 682 10.59 -27.22 7.09
C ASP A 682 9.55 -27.07 8.20
N ILE A 683 10.01 -26.53 9.34
CA ILE A 683 9.20 -26.34 10.56
C ILE A 683 8.01 -25.37 10.31
N PHE A 684 8.05 -24.65 9.19
CA PHE A 684 6.99 -23.78 8.67
C PHE A 684 5.84 -24.52 7.95
N PHE A 685 6.06 -25.67 7.29
CA PHE A 685 5.06 -26.23 6.36
C PHE A 685 4.00 -27.16 6.99
N LEU A 686 4.27 -27.75 8.16
CA LEU A 686 3.30 -28.62 8.86
C LEU A 686 2.19 -27.81 9.58
N SER A 687 1.55 -26.86 8.90
CA SER A 687 0.83 -25.74 9.54
C SER A 687 -0.67 -25.67 9.32
N PHE A 688 -1.25 -26.35 8.33
CA PHE A 688 -2.69 -26.20 8.01
C PHE A 688 -3.52 -27.49 7.96
N HIS A 689 -2.91 -28.68 7.81
CA HIS A 689 -3.68 -29.91 7.52
C HIS A 689 -4.36 -30.60 8.75
N ILE A 690 -4.09 -30.14 9.98
CA ILE A 690 -4.73 -30.66 11.21
C ILE A 690 -5.66 -29.62 11.86
N SER A 691 -6.22 -28.72 11.04
CA SER A 691 -7.14 -27.67 11.52
C SER A 691 -8.62 -28.11 11.56
N HIS A 692 -9.01 -29.18 10.85
CA HIS A 692 -10.43 -29.53 10.61
C HIS A 692 -10.81 -31.01 10.88
N MET A 693 -10.00 -31.80 11.59
CA MET A 693 -10.36 -33.19 11.97
C MET A 693 -10.58 -33.36 13.48
N HIS A 694 -11.83 -33.15 13.91
CA HIS A 694 -12.29 -33.55 15.25
C HIS A 694 -12.56 -35.06 15.34
N SER A 695 -11.52 -35.90 15.32
CA SER A 695 -11.58 -37.29 15.83
C SER A 695 -10.19 -37.89 16.08
N GLY A 696 -10.09 -38.78 17.08
CA GLY A 696 -8.83 -39.45 17.45
C GLY A 696 -8.28 -40.42 16.40
N LEU A 697 -9.06 -40.74 15.36
CA LEU A 697 -8.67 -41.60 14.25
C LEU A 697 -7.45 -41.09 13.47
N ALA A 698 -7.22 -39.78 13.42
CA ALA A 698 -6.08 -39.18 12.70
C ALA A 698 -4.72 -39.66 13.24
N PHE A 699 -4.58 -39.79 14.58
CA PHE A 699 -3.34 -40.30 15.19
C PHE A 699 -3.07 -41.77 14.82
N ILE A 700 -4.13 -42.58 14.69
CA ILE A 700 -4.02 -44.00 14.34
C ILE A 700 -3.48 -44.15 12.91
N PHE A 701 -4.04 -43.42 11.93
CA PHE A 701 -3.57 -43.47 10.55
C PHE A 701 -2.14 -42.95 10.35
N ILE A 702 -1.76 -41.86 11.05
CA ILE A 702 -0.38 -41.33 10.99
C ILE A 702 0.62 -42.33 11.59
N GLY A 703 0.27 -42.97 12.72
CA GLY A 703 1.09 -44.02 13.33
C GLY A 703 1.31 -45.23 12.42
N PHE A 704 0.25 -45.69 11.74
CA PHE A 704 0.37 -46.78 10.76
C PHE A 704 1.23 -46.41 9.55
N GLY A 705 0.97 -45.25 8.92
CA GLY A 705 1.74 -44.81 7.75
C GLY A 705 3.24 -44.65 8.04
N LEU A 706 3.60 -44.14 9.22
CA LEU A 706 5.00 -44.01 9.62
C LEU A 706 5.66 -45.38 9.87
N ALA A 707 4.98 -46.30 10.56
CA ALA A 707 5.50 -47.64 10.82
C ALA A 707 5.68 -48.46 9.54
N GLU A 708 4.71 -48.38 8.61
CA GLU A 708 4.75 -49.07 7.33
C GLU A 708 5.83 -48.48 6.39
N HIS A 709 6.01 -47.15 6.39
CA HIS A 709 7.09 -46.52 5.65
C HIS A 709 8.50 -46.90 6.18
N LEU A 710 8.66 -47.03 7.50
CA LEU A 710 9.93 -47.46 8.12
C LEU A 710 10.21 -48.95 7.90
N PHE A 711 9.18 -49.79 7.86
CA PHE A 711 9.29 -51.21 7.49
C PHE A 711 9.72 -51.36 6.01
N LEU A 712 9.10 -50.63 5.09
CA LEU A 712 9.48 -50.59 3.66
C LEU A 712 10.90 -50.04 3.41
N ARG A 713 11.50 -49.33 4.37
CA ARG A 713 12.90 -48.90 4.36
C ARG A 713 13.85 -49.82 5.15
N GLY A 714 13.38 -50.97 5.65
CA GLY A 714 14.19 -51.95 6.37
C GLY A 714 14.67 -51.50 7.76
N VAL A 715 14.12 -50.40 8.30
CA VAL A 715 14.55 -49.79 9.57
C VAL A 715 13.96 -50.53 10.79
N VAL A 716 12.87 -51.27 10.59
CA VAL A 716 12.05 -51.89 11.64
C VAL A 716 11.68 -53.33 11.24
N THR A 717 11.78 -54.27 12.17
CA THR A 717 11.42 -55.70 11.94
C THR A 717 9.92 -55.98 12.17
N ASP A 718 9.39 -57.06 11.57
CA ASP A 718 8.01 -57.53 11.75
C ASP A 718 7.57 -57.62 13.23
N SER A 719 8.48 -58.06 14.10
CA SER A 719 8.23 -58.17 15.55
C SER A 719 7.92 -56.81 16.19
N MET A 720 8.60 -55.74 15.75
CA MET A 720 8.36 -54.38 16.25
C MET A 720 7.07 -53.76 15.67
N VAL A 721 6.77 -54.02 14.39
CA VAL A 721 5.48 -53.62 13.78
C VAL A 721 4.30 -54.30 14.51
N SER A 722 4.48 -55.56 14.92
CA SER A 722 3.52 -56.32 15.72
C SER A 722 3.33 -55.74 17.13
N VAL A 723 4.41 -55.32 17.79
CA VAL A 723 4.34 -54.64 19.10
C VAL A 723 3.60 -53.30 18.99
N PHE A 724 3.87 -52.48 17.96
CA PHE A 724 3.13 -51.24 17.72
C PHE A 724 1.62 -51.49 17.54
N LYS A 725 1.25 -52.52 16.77
CA LYS A 725 -0.17 -52.94 16.61
C LYS A 725 -0.83 -53.31 17.94
N ILE A 726 -0.12 -54.02 18.83
CA ILE A 726 -0.66 -54.41 20.15
C ILE A 726 -0.82 -53.19 21.07
N VAL A 727 0.19 -52.31 21.15
CA VAL A 727 0.14 -51.11 22.01
C VAL A 727 -0.98 -50.16 21.61
N VAL A 728 -1.23 -49.96 20.32
CA VAL A 728 -2.35 -49.13 19.82
C VAL A 728 -3.71 -49.78 20.11
N ILE A 729 -3.82 -51.11 20.10
CA ILE A 729 -5.07 -51.83 20.41
C ILE A 729 -5.37 -51.87 21.91
N GLN A 730 -4.36 -51.82 22.79
CA GLN A 730 -4.53 -51.76 24.24
C GLN A 730 -4.69 -50.33 24.81
N GLY A 731 -4.66 -49.30 23.96
CA GLY A 731 -4.77 -47.88 24.33
C GLY A 731 -6.10 -47.22 23.95
N VAL A 732 -7.16 -48.00 23.68
CA VAL A 732 -8.51 -47.57 23.25
C VAL A 732 -9.56 -48.00 24.28
#